data_AF-A0ABC8YBU2-F1
#
_entry.id   AF-A0ABC8YBU2-F1
#
_cell.length_a   1.000
_cell.length_b   1.000
_cell.length_c   1.000
_cell.angle_alpha   90.00
_cell.angle_beta   90.00
_cell.angle_gamma   90.00
#
_symmetry.space_group_name_H-M   'P 1'
#
loop_
_entity.id
_entity.type
_entity.pdbx_description
1 polymer ?
#
loop_
_entity_poly.entity_id
_entity_poly.type
_entity_poly.pdbx_seq_one_letter_code
_entity_poly.pdbx_strand_id
1 'polypeptide(L)'
;MGTGEANFLGGVARVKGVKDFNPESAKKRFFEIYLDKYAKPNSGIGFPGALKLIMECKNAGLKVAVASSADRIKVDANLAAAGLPVSLFDAIVSADAFENLKPAPDIFLAASKNLGVDTNECIVIEDALAGVQAAKAAEMRCIAVTTTLEEGALQQGGPSLIRKNIGDVSIDDILYGGSNARHNEGAESFENSSSIGNALPESLNGATDAGVSGTKSSAISKTEGLLGSRREILRYGSLGIAVSCLFVTVRNWKAMQFASPKGLLNFFMGGNSSIFVNNEGESLSSRAQQIKKYLSDFESGGSATYVPEFPRKLDWLNTAPLQFGRDLKGRVVLLDFWTYCCINCMHVLPDLDFVEKKYKDKPFTVVGVHSAKFDNEKDLDAIRNAVLRYNITHPVVNDGDMYLWRELGVNSWPTFVLIGPNGKVLAQISGEGHRKDLDDVVGAALEFYEDKKLLRNDPLPLALEKDKDSRLLTSPLKFPGKLALDVENNRLFISDSNHNRIVVTNLEGQFICQVGSSDEGLLDGPFDAALFNRPQGLAYNSKRNILYVADTENHALREINFVDETVRTLAGNGTKGSDYKGGGQGTDQVLNSPWDVCYDPSEETVYIAMAGQHQIWKHNIRDGVTKVLSGDGYERNLNGSSATNTSFAQPSGISLAPELQELFVADSESSSIRAVNLKTGGSRLLAGGDPVFPENLFRFGDYDGTGRDVLLQHPLGVVCASDNQVYVADSYNHKIKRLDPVTRQVMTIAGTGRAGYKDGPGLSAQLSEPAGLVEVGNGRLLVADTNNNAIRYITLSEKGAEVKTLDLIGVQSPSPKPKTLKRLRRRLSIDTDVINVDGGSSIEGFLSLAITVPDGYHFSKEARSKFDVETEPANAIEIEPANGSLNSEGLASLKFKRISSSPSMGRINCKVYYCKEDEVCLYQSVAFDVKFHEGAEPSPEQITLTYSVTPRDNSGGAQLIGGTRNAKGGKVPAIFPCMLYS
;
A
#
# COMPACT_ATOMS: atom_id res chain seq x y z
N MET A 1 14.13 -18.62 28.64
CA MET A 1 15.43 -17.94 28.42
C MET A 1 15.89 -17.37 29.76
N GLY A 2 17.17 -17.46 30.10
CA GLY A 2 17.68 -17.01 31.40
C GLY A 2 17.78 -15.48 31.49
N THR A 3 17.94 -14.96 32.71
CA THR A 3 18.21 -13.56 33.00
C THR A 3 19.69 -13.22 32.76
N GLY A 4 19.96 -12.01 32.24
CA GLY A 4 21.29 -11.54 31.83
C GLY A 4 21.59 -11.70 30.33
N GLU A 5 22.33 -10.75 29.75
CA GLU A 5 22.55 -10.63 28.30
C GLU A 5 23.19 -11.89 27.68
N ALA A 6 24.18 -12.51 28.33
CA ALA A 6 24.81 -13.74 27.84
C ALA A 6 23.82 -14.94 27.80
N ASN A 7 23.01 -15.08 28.86
CA ASN A 7 22.03 -16.17 28.98
C ASN A 7 20.85 -15.97 28.01
N PHE A 8 20.44 -14.72 27.80
CA PHE A 8 19.43 -14.36 26.81
C PHE A 8 19.95 -14.65 25.40
N LEU A 9 21.10 -14.10 25.02
CA LEU A 9 21.68 -14.28 23.69
C LEU A 9 21.99 -15.75 23.40
N GLY A 10 22.56 -16.47 24.37
CA GLY A 10 22.80 -17.91 24.27
C GLY A 10 21.52 -18.75 24.21
N GLY A 11 20.46 -18.31 24.91
CA GLY A 11 19.13 -18.90 24.81
C GLY A 11 18.51 -18.73 23.43
N VAL A 12 18.58 -17.52 22.86
CA VAL A 12 18.10 -17.21 21.50
C VAL A 12 18.87 -18.04 20.48
N ALA A 13 20.20 -18.04 20.57
CA ALA A 13 21.08 -18.78 19.66
C ALA A 13 20.72 -20.27 19.64
N ARG A 14 20.45 -20.87 20.81
CA ARG A 14 20.02 -22.27 20.94
C ARG A 14 18.65 -22.52 20.29
N VAL A 15 17.66 -21.67 20.56
CA VAL A 15 16.31 -21.76 19.96
C VAL A 15 16.38 -21.61 18.43
N LYS A 16 17.32 -20.81 17.93
CA LYS A 16 17.51 -20.55 16.50
C LYS A 16 18.51 -21.52 15.84
N GLY A 17 19.00 -22.53 16.55
CA GLY A 17 19.89 -23.56 16.00
C GLY A 17 21.28 -23.06 15.58
N VAL A 18 21.76 -21.94 16.15
CA VAL A 18 23.08 -21.38 15.85
C VAL A 18 24.15 -22.26 16.49
N LYS A 19 24.96 -22.93 15.66
CA LYS A 19 26.10 -23.73 16.11
C LYS A 19 27.29 -22.83 16.47
N ASP A 20 28.09 -23.26 17.45
CA ASP A 20 29.32 -22.60 17.90
C ASP A 20 29.14 -21.15 18.40
N PHE A 21 27.94 -20.81 18.91
CA PHE A 21 27.66 -19.50 19.49
C PHE A 21 28.49 -19.27 20.77
N ASN A 22 29.33 -18.23 20.77
CA ASN A 22 30.10 -17.81 21.94
C ASN A 22 29.40 -16.62 22.64
N PRO A 23 28.76 -16.85 23.81
CA PRO A 23 27.98 -15.82 24.51
C PRO A 23 28.80 -14.61 24.93
N GLU A 24 30.07 -14.80 25.30
CA GLU A 24 30.95 -13.71 25.75
C GLU A 24 31.33 -12.77 24.60
N SER A 25 31.68 -13.35 23.44
CA SER A 25 31.97 -12.55 22.24
C SER A 25 30.75 -11.78 21.75
N ALA A 26 29.57 -12.41 21.82
CA ALA A 26 28.31 -11.80 21.42
C ALA A 26 27.86 -10.70 22.40
N LYS A 27 28.06 -10.92 23.70
CA LYS A 27 27.82 -9.92 24.76
C LYS A 27 28.73 -8.71 24.57
N LYS A 28 30.01 -8.91 24.26
CA LYS A 28 30.94 -7.81 23.93
C LYS A 28 30.47 -7.04 22.69
N ARG A 29 30.13 -7.74 21.60
CA ARG A 29 29.64 -7.12 20.37
C ARG A 29 28.32 -6.39 20.58
N PHE A 30 27.45 -6.91 21.43
CA PHE A 30 26.21 -6.26 21.83
C PHE A 30 26.50 -4.92 22.50
N PHE A 31 27.45 -4.84 23.43
CA PHE A 31 27.82 -3.58 24.06
C PHE A 31 28.47 -2.58 23.10
N GLU A 32 29.33 -3.03 22.18
CA GLU A 32 29.88 -2.16 21.12
C GLU A 32 28.75 -1.49 20.31
N ILE A 33 27.75 -2.27 19.90
CA ILE A 33 26.58 -1.76 19.16
C ILE A 33 25.72 -0.88 20.05
N TYR A 34 25.50 -1.26 21.31
CA TYR A 34 24.68 -0.52 22.25
C TYR A 34 25.23 0.88 22.53
N LEU A 35 26.55 0.97 22.77
CA LEU A 35 27.26 2.23 22.99
C LEU A 35 27.30 3.10 21.72
N ASP A 36 27.52 2.49 20.55
CA ASP A 36 27.55 3.24 19.28
C ASP A 36 26.16 3.72 18.82
N LYS A 37 25.11 2.93 19.02
CA LYS A 37 23.79 3.23 18.45
C LYS A 37 22.82 3.88 19.43
N TYR A 38 22.84 3.49 20.70
CA TYR A 38 21.77 3.84 21.65
C TYR A 38 22.28 4.78 22.75
N ALA A 39 23.33 4.40 23.47
CA ALA A 39 23.79 5.14 24.65
C ALA A 39 24.87 6.21 24.33
N LYS A 40 24.59 7.09 23.36
CA LYS A 40 25.47 8.26 23.10
C LYS A 40 25.29 9.31 24.19
N PRO A 41 26.36 9.99 24.64
CA PRO A 41 26.23 11.10 25.57
C PRO A 41 25.25 12.15 25.02
N ASN A 42 24.28 12.57 25.85
CA ASN A 42 23.23 13.52 25.48
C ASN A 42 22.31 13.10 24.32
N SER A 43 22.11 11.79 24.10
CA SER A 43 21.16 11.28 23.09
C SER A 43 19.68 11.52 23.45
N GLY A 44 19.38 12.05 24.63
CA GLY A 44 18.02 12.30 25.11
C GLY A 44 17.35 11.05 25.70
N ILE A 45 18.07 9.93 25.84
CA ILE A 45 17.60 8.75 26.57
C ILE A 45 17.74 9.04 28.06
N GLY A 46 16.68 9.53 28.69
CA GLY A 46 16.65 9.80 30.12
C GLY A 46 15.23 10.01 30.61
N PHE A 47 15.03 9.95 31.93
CA PHE A 47 13.73 10.21 32.52
C PHE A 47 13.58 11.72 32.79
N PRO A 48 12.65 12.42 32.11
CA PRO A 48 12.42 13.85 32.33
C PRO A 48 12.13 14.13 33.81
N GLY A 49 12.84 15.09 34.40
CA GLY A 49 12.73 15.44 35.82
C GLY A 49 13.68 14.70 36.77
N ALA A 50 14.38 13.64 36.34
CA ALA A 50 15.31 12.91 37.20
C ALA A 50 16.45 13.77 37.74
N LEU A 51 17.10 14.58 36.90
CA LEU A 51 18.18 15.49 37.32
C LEU A 51 17.69 16.47 38.39
N LYS A 52 16.49 17.05 38.19
CA LYS A 52 15.88 17.98 39.13
C LYS A 52 15.62 17.31 40.48
N LEU A 53 15.03 16.12 40.48
CA LEU A 53 14.75 15.36 41.69
C LEU A 53 16.04 14.97 42.44
N ILE A 54 17.08 14.53 41.73
CA ILE A 54 18.39 14.22 42.33
C ILE A 54 18.99 15.46 43.00
N MET A 55 18.93 16.62 42.35
CA MET A 55 19.40 17.88 42.91
C MET A 55 18.58 18.29 44.15
N GLU A 56 17.26 18.14 44.12
CA GLU A 56 16.39 18.41 45.27
C GLU A 56 16.73 17.49 46.45
N CYS A 57 16.95 16.20 46.21
CA CYS A 57 17.37 15.25 47.23
C CYS A 57 18.71 15.65 47.86
N LYS A 58 19.70 15.98 47.04
CA LYS A 58 21.03 16.41 47.53
C LYS A 58 20.97 17.72 48.32
N ASN A 59 20.17 18.68 47.86
CA ASN A 59 19.96 19.95 48.58
C ASN A 59 19.25 19.73 49.92
N ALA A 60 18.41 18.70 50.04
CA ALA A 60 17.79 18.28 51.29
C ALA A 60 18.71 17.42 52.19
N GLY A 61 19.97 17.20 51.78
CA GLY A 61 20.94 16.41 52.54
C GLY A 61 20.80 14.90 52.38
N LEU A 62 19.98 14.42 51.45
CA LEU A 62 19.81 12.99 51.17
C LEU A 62 20.96 12.46 50.31
N LYS A 63 21.38 11.23 50.60
CA LYS A 63 22.30 10.48 49.73
C LYS A 63 21.52 9.79 48.61
N VAL A 64 22.09 9.72 47.42
CA VAL A 64 21.44 9.18 46.22
C VAL A 64 22.29 8.08 45.61
N ALA A 65 21.69 6.93 45.28
CA ALA A 65 22.37 5.82 44.61
C ALA A 65 21.67 5.37 43.33
N VAL A 66 22.43 4.73 42.44
CA VAL A 66 21.88 3.94 41.32
C VAL A 66 22.02 2.46 41.65
N ALA A 67 20.92 1.72 41.55
CA ALA A 67 20.85 0.29 41.82
C ALA A 67 20.22 -0.43 40.61
N SER A 68 21.04 -1.06 39.77
CA SER A 68 20.62 -1.62 38.48
C SER A 68 20.98 -3.09 38.32
N SER A 69 20.04 -3.87 37.76
CA SER A 69 20.28 -5.25 37.30
C SER A 69 21.01 -5.32 35.94
N ALA A 70 21.59 -4.20 35.48
CA ALA A 70 22.41 -4.14 34.28
C ALA A 70 23.90 -4.14 34.63
N ASP A 71 24.74 -4.61 33.71
CA ASP A 71 26.19 -4.52 33.81
C ASP A 71 26.67 -3.07 33.88
N ARG A 72 27.81 -2.83 34.53
CA ARG A 72 28.36 -1.50 34.81
C ARG A 72 28.54 -0.66 33.56
N ILE A 73 28.99 -1.28 32.46
CA ILE A 73 29.18 -0.62 31.17
C ILE A 73 27.88 0.02 30.67
N LYS A 74 26.75 -0.67 30.86
CA LYS A 74 25.42 -0.20 30.45
C LYS A 74 24.86 0.84 31.40
N VAL A 75 25.12 0.71 32.71
CA VAL A 75 24.76 1.71 33.72
C VAL A 75 25.46 3.04 33.42
N ASP A 76 26.79 3.03 33.27
CA ASP A 76 27.58 4.24 33.02
C ASP A 76 27.17 4.90 31.69
N ALA A 77 26.92 4.11 30.66
CA ALA A 77 26.48 4.62 29.36
C ALA A 77 25.09 5.25 29.39
N ASN A 78 24.13 4.64 30.11
CA ASN A 78 22.78 5.18 30.24
C ASN A 78 22.75 6.45 31.07
N LEU A 79 23.56 6.51 32.13
CA LEU A 79 23.73 7.72 32.94
C LEU A 79 24.31 8.86 32.08
N ALA A 80 25.34 8.60 31.28
CA ALA A 80 25.91 9.58 30.36
C ALA A 80 24.90 10.01 29.27
N ALA A 81 24.13 9.08 28.72
CA ALA A 81 23.08 9.36 27.74
C ALA A 81 21.95 10.23 28.31
N ALA A 82 21.60 10.01 29.58
CA ALA A 82 20.59 10.77 30.33
C ALA A 82 21.07 12.13 30.84
N GLY A 83 22.34 12.49 30.62
CA GLY A 83 22.92 13.72 31.16
C GLY A 83 23.08 13.70 32.69
N LEU A 84 23.21 12.51 33.29
CA LEU A 84 23.36 12.30 34.73
C LEU A 84 24.80 11.84 35.02
N PRO A 85 25.78 12.74 35.26
CA PRO A 85 27.15 12.30 35.51
C PRO A 85 27.23 11.44 36.77
N VAL A 86 28.09 10.41 36.75
CA VAL A 86 28.29 9.45 37.85
C VAL A 86 28.60 10.14 39.19
N SER A 87 29.22 11.33 39.16
CA SER A 87 29.49 12.15 40.34
C SER A 87 28.22 12.66 41.06
N LEU A 88 27.05 12.58 40.43
CA LEU A 88 25.77 12.88 41.09
C LEU A 88 25.31 11.78 42.04
N PHE A 89 25.94 10.61 42.04
CA PHE A 89 25.53 9.49 42.88
C PHE A 89 26.59 9.19 43.93
N ASP A 90 26.15 9.02 45.17
CA ASP A 90 26.99 8.69 46.32
C ASP A 90 27.34 7.19 46.33
N ALA A 91 26.54 6.36 45.64
CA ALA A 91 26.86 4.97 45.35
C ALA A 91 26.28 4.51 44.00
N ILE A 92 26.97 3.58 43.32
CA ILE A 92 26.47 2.89 42.12
C ILE A 92 26.64 1.39 42.31
N VAL A 93 25.56 0.65 42.10
CA VAL A 93 25.48 -0.81 42.21
C VAL A 93 24.97 -1.37 40.87
N SER A 94 25.76 -2.26 40.26
CA SER A 94 25.47 -2.92 38.98
C SER A 94 25.39 -4.44 39.15
N ALA A 95 24.87 -5.15 38.14
CA ALA A 95 24.66 -6.60 38.17
C ALA A 95 25.94 -7.42 38.28
N ASP A 96 27.09 -6.89 37.86
CA ASP A 96 28.37 -7.65 37.81
C ASP A 96 28.82 -8.17 39.19
N ALA A 97 28.26 -7.62 40.27
CA ALA A 97 28.61 -7.96 41.65
C ALA A 97 27.63 -8.93 42.34
N PHE A 98 26.57 -9.40 41.65
CA PHE A 98 25.51 -10.21 42.27
C PHE A 98 25.07 -11.39 41.41
N GLU A 99 24.96 -12.56 42.03
CA GLU A 99 24.39 -13.76 41.38
C GLU A 99 22.86 -13.69 41.31
N ASN A 100 22.22 -13.15 42.35
CA ASN A 100 20.77 -12.97 42.40
C ASN A 100 20.40 -11.52 42.05
N LEU A 101 19.66 -11.33 40.96
CA LEU A 101 19.15 -10.03 40.52
C LEU A 101 17.67 -9.86 40.92
N LYS A 102 17.11 -8.66 40.77
CA LYS A 102 15.67 -8.36 41.00
C LYS A 102 14.80 -9.49 40.39
N PRO A 103 13.88 -10.11 41.15
CA PRO A 103 13.25 -9.61 42.37
C PRO A 103 13.98 -9.89 43.70
N ALA A 104 15.20 -10.43 43.67
CA ALA A 104 16.02 -10.57 44.88
C ALA A 104 16.47 -9.19 45.43
N PRO A 105 16.59 -9.02 46.76
CA PRO A 105 16.86 -7.72 47.40
C PRO A 105 18.34 -7.29 47.35
N ASP A 106 19.24 -8.17 46.93
CA ASP A 106 20.69 -8.09 47.06
C ASP A 106 21.28 -6.75 46.56
N ILE A 107 20.82 -6.26 45.40
CA ILE A 107 21.27 -4.99 44.81
C ILE A 107 20.89 -3.79 45.69
N PHE A 108 19.68 -3.80 46.28
CA PHE A 108 19.23 -2.72 47.15
C PHE A 108 19.91 -2.76 48.51
N LEU A 109 20.10 -3.95 49.10
CA LEU A 109 20.85 -4.11 50.36
C LEU A 109 22.30 -3.62 50.22
N ALA A 110 22.94 -3.93 49.09
CA ALA A 110 24.27 -3.42 48.79
C ALA A 110 24.29 -1.90 48.58
N ALA A 111 23.26 -1.33 47.95
CA ALA A 111 23.15 0.13 47.80
C ALA A 111 23.02 0.82 49.16
N SER A 112 22.15 0.33 50.05
CA SER A 112 22.01 0.81 51.43
C SER A 112 23.35 0.75 52.19
N LYS A 113 24.04 -0.38 52.13
CA LYS A 113 25.37 -0.55 52.74
C LYS A 113 26.41 0.44 52.18
N ASN A 114 26.45 0.63 50.87
CA ASN A 114 27.39 1.54 50.21
C ASN A 114 27.07 3.01 50.52
N LEU A 115 25.79 3.35 50.71
CA LEU A 115 25.37 4.66 51.18
C LEU A 115 25.66 4.86 52.68
N GLY A 116 25.79 3.79 53.46
CA GLY A 116 25.86 3.85 54.91
C GLY A 116 24.57 4.39 55.52
N VAL A 117 23.43 3.89 55.02
CA VAL A 117 22.07 4.27 55.42
C VAL A 117 21.28 2.99 55.69
N ASP A 118 20.56 2.90 56.80
CA ASP A 118 19.78 1.70 57.15
C ASP A 118 18.63 1.47 56.16
N THR A 119 18.23 0.22 55.97
CA THR A 119 17.24 -0.15 54.93
C THR A 119 15.86 0.47 55.16
N ASN A 120 15.47 0.66 56.43
CA ASN A 120 14.21 1.32 56.82
C ASN A 120 14.20 2.83 56.53
N GLU A 121 15.36 3.45 56.33
CA GLU A 121 15.52 4.86 55.91
C GLU A 121 15.66 4.99 54.39
N CYS A 122 15.84 3.87 53.67
CA CYS A 122 16.01 3.87 52.22
C CYS A 122 14.66 3.91 51.48
N ILE A 123 14.64 4.67 50.38
CA ILE A 123 13.49 4.78 49.50
C ILE A 123 13.92 4.41 48.07
N VAL A 124 13.20 3.47 47.47
CA VAL A 124 13.40 3.02 46.10
C VAL A 124 12.39 3.71 45.19
N ILE A 125 12.86 4.27 44.08
CA ILE A 125 12.00 4.72 42.98
C ILE A 125 12.17 3.73 41.83
N GLU A 126 11.08 3.11 41.37
CA GLU A 126 11.18 2.05 40.36
C GLU A 126 9.95 1.93 39.43
N ASP A 127 10.16 1.45 38.20
CA ASP A 127 9.13 1.37 37.18
C ASP A 127 8.78 -0.05 36.69
N ALA A 128 9.44 -1.06 37.25
CA ALA A 128 9.25 -2.47 36.94
C ALA A 128 8.79 -3.28 38.16
N LEU A 129 7.86 -4.21 37.96
CA LEU A 129 7.29 -5.06 39.02
C LEU A 129 8.36 -5.83 39.80
N ALA A 130 9.34 -6.42 39.11
CA ALA A 130 10.43 -7.14 39.76
C ALA A 130 11.26 -6.26 40.69
N GLY A 131 11.43 -4.98 40.36
CA GLY A 131 12.15 -4.04 41.21
C GLY A 131 11.32 -3.55 42.39
N VAL A 132 10.01 -3.34 42.21
CA VAL A 132 9.09 -3.06 43.34
C VAL A 132 9.06 -4.24 44.33
N GLN A 133 9.04 -5.47 43.82
CA GLN A 133 9.12 -6.68 44.64
C GLN A 133 10.46 -6.79 45.39
N ALA A 134 11.58 -6.46 44.72
CA ALA A 134 12.90 -6.43 45.35
C ALA A 134 13.00 -5.37 46.46
N ALA A 135 12.41 -4.19 46.28
CA ALA A 135 12.39 -3.14 47.29
C ALA A 135 11.61 -3.59 48.54
N LYS A 136 10.46 -4.24 48.33
CA LYS A 136 9.67 -4.84 49.40
C LYS A 136 10.42 -5.96 50.11
N ALA A 137 11.13 -6.81 49.37
CA ALA A 137 11.96 -7.87 49.95
C ALA A 137 13.17 -7.33 50.72
N ALA A 138 13.66 -6.13 50.39
CA ALA A 138 14.70 -5.42 51.12
C ALA A 138 14.18 -4.59 52.31
N GLU A 139 12.87 -4.66 52.59
CA GLU A 139 12.17 -3.86 53.61
C GLU A 139 12.34 -2.33 53.41
N MET A 140 12.47 -1.89 52.16
CA MET A 140 12.60 -0.49 51.78
C MET A 140 11.28 0.08 51.30
N ARG A 141 11.04 1.37 51.59
CA ARG A 141 9.86 2.07 51.08
C ARG A 141 9.98 2.24 49.55
N CYS A 142 8.92 1.98 48.80
CA CYS A 142 8.97 2.03 47.33
C CYS A 142 7.98 3.05 46.77
N ILE A 143 8.46 3.97 45.94
CA ILE A 143 7.64 4.84 45.10
C ILE A 143 7.69 4.26 43.68
N ALA A 144 6.60 3.68 43.20
CA ALA A 144 6.55 3.17 41.84
C ALA A 144 6.22 4.30 40.85
N VAL A 145 6.82 4.27 39.66
CA VAL A 145 6.48 5.18 38.56
C VAL A 145 5.95 4.39 37.36
N THR A 146 4.91 4.89 36.69
CA THR A 146 4.21 4.14 35.63
C THR A 146 4.86 4.29 34.26
N THR A 147 6.18 4.49 34.19
CA THR A 147 6.91 4.72 32.92
C THR A 147 7.05 3.45 32.09
N THR A 148 7.18 2.29 32.73
CA THR A 148 7.36 0.98 32.05
C THR A 148 6.16 0.06 32.20
N LEU A 149 5.44 0.10 33.32
CA LEU A 149 4.25 -0.72 33.57
C LEU A 149 3.07 0.13 34.04
N GLU A 150 1.85 -0.31 33.70
CA GLU A 150 0.62 0.32 34.18
C GLU A 150 0.45 0.15 35.70
N GLU A 151 -0.26 1.09 36.33
CA GLU A 151 -0.48 1.14 37.79
C GLU A 151 -1.00 -0.20 38.36
N GLY A 152 -1.93 -0.85 37.67
CA GLY A 152 -2.49 -2.14 38.11
C GLY A 152 -1.48 -3.28 38.17
N ALA A 153 -0.45 -3.26 37.31
CA ALA A 153 0.63 -4.25 37.33
C ALA A 153 1.61 -3.97 38.47
N LEU A 154 1.93 -2.69 38.73
CA LEU A 154 2.85 -2.28 39.79
C LEU A 154 2.24 -2.44 41.20
N GLN A 155 0.92 -2.28 41.34
CA GLN A 155 0.21 -2.45 42.60
C GLN A 155 0.41 -3.86 43.20
N GLN A 156 0.62 -4.88 42.35
CA GLN A 156 0.92 -6.26 42.78
C GLN A 156 2.22 -6.37 43.58
N GLY A 157 3.17 -5.46 43.36
CA GLY A 157 4.42 -5.38 44.12
C GLY A 157 4.27 -4.72 45.50
N GLY A 158 3.15 -4.04 45.74
CA GLY A 158 2.86 -3.31 46.98
C GLY A 158 3.73 -2.06 47.22
N PRO A 159 3.84 -1.13 46.26
CA PRO A 159 4.55 0.13 46.49
C PRO A 159 3.80 0.99 47.50
N SER A 160 4.54 1.85 48.20
CA SER A 160 4.00 2.80 49.19
C SER A 160 3.30 4.00 48.53
N LEU A 161 3.68 4.31 47.29
CA LEU A 161 3.13 5.41 46.51
C LEU A 161 3.30 5.12 45.01
N ILE A 162 2.38 5.59 44.18
CA ILE A 162 2.51 5.51 42.72
C ILE A 162 2.45 6.93 42.13
N ARG A 163 3.35 7.22 41.20
CA ARG A 163 3.42 8.47 40.43
C ARG A 163 3.47 8.17 38.93
N LYS A 164 3.10 9.13 38.08
CA LYS A 164 3.09 8.90 36.63
C LYS A 164 4.51 8.80 36.08
N ASN A 165 5.38 9.72 36.46
CA ASN A 165 6.78 9.75 36.05
C ASN A 165 7.70 10.10 37.23
N ILE A 166 9.02 9.90 37.07
CA ILE A 166 10.00 10.30 38.10
C ILE A 166 9.94 11.81 38.40
N GLY A 167 9.64 12.64 37.40
CA GLY A 167 9.50 14.09 37.58
C GLY A 167 8.28 14.51 38.40
N ASP A 168 7.33 13.58 38.62
CA ASP A 168 6.15 13.80 39.46
C ASP A 168 6.39 13.37 40.91
N VAL A 169 7.54 12.77 41.22
CA VAL A 169 7.97 12.47 42.59
C VAL A 169 8.50 13.74 43.22
N SER A 170 7.93 14.16 44.35
CA SER A 170 8.36 15.34 45.10
C SER A 170 9.26 14.97 46.28
N ILE A 171 9.99 15.95 46.83
CA ILE A 171 10.75 15.75 48.08
C ILE A 171 9.83 15.39 49.25
N ASP A 172 8.59 15.88 49.27
CA ASP A 172 7.60 15.54 50.30
C ASP A 172 7.12 14.09 50.17
N ASP A 173 7.03 13.56 48.94
CA ASP A 173 6.77 12.14 48.71
C ASP A 173 7.90 11.26 49.26
N ILE A 174 9.14 11.77 49.22
CA ILE A 174 10.35 11.10 49.72
C ILE A 174 10.46 11.23 51.26
N LEU A 175 10.21 12.39 51.85
CA LEU A 175 10.38 12.58 53.29
C LEU A 175 9.16 12.13 54.11
N TYR A 176 7.95 12.30 53.59
CA TYR A 176 6.71 12.19 54.36
C TYR A 176 5.67 11.23 53.77
N GLY A 177 5.95 10.59 52.63
CA GLY A 177 5.05 9.58 52.07
C GLY A 177 3.74 10.11 51.47
N GLY A 178 3.68 11.41 51.12
CA GLY A 178 2.56 11.98 50.35
C GLY A 178 1.32 12.39 51.17
N SER A 179 1.37 12.43 52.50
CA SER A 179 0.31 12.99 53.33
C SER A 179 0.51 14.50 53.56
N ASN A 180 -0.45 15.31 53.11
CA ASN A 180 -0.52 16.77 53.25
C ASN A 180 -0.10 17.29 54.65
N ALA A 181 0.96 18.10 54.71
CA ALA A 181 1.28 18.95 55.86
C ALA A 181 1.61 20.38 55.39
N ARG A 182 0.59 21.12 54.95
CA ARG A 182 0.55 22.59 55.05
C ARG A 182 -0.89 23.05 55.33
N HIS A 183 -1.29 22.95 56.59
CA HIS A 183 -2.26 23.88 57.16
C HIS A 183 -1.51 24.76 58.15
N ASN A 184 -1.54 26.06 57.87
CA ASN A 184 -1.05 27.13 58.72
C ASN A 184 -1.59 26.97 60.15
N GLU A 185 -0.70 27.16 61.12
CA GLU A 185 -1.09 27.56 62.48
C GLU A 185 -1.96 28.82 62.40
N GLY A 186 -3.14 28.73 63.00
CA GLY A 186 -4.03 29.85 63.19
C GLY A 186 -3.61 30.71 64.38
N ALA A 187 -3.92 32.00 64.28
CA ALA A 187 -4.34 32.73 65.46
C ALA A 187 -5.75 32.25 65.84
N GLU A 188 -5.95 32.12 67.17
CA GLU A 188 -7.22 32.03 67.91
C GLU A 188 -7.72 30.65 68.35
N SER A 189 -7.33 30.33 69.60
CA SER A 189 -8.19 29.96 70.76
C SER A 189 -9.32 28.94 70.62
N PHE A 190 -9.17 27.86 71.44
CA PHE A 190 -10.19 27.13 72.23
C PHE A 190 -11.32 26.41 71.43
N GLU A 191 -11.75 25.18 71.71
CA GLU A 191 -11.54 24.16 72.74
C GLU A 191 -12.30 22.90 72.26
N ASN A 192 -11.88 21.69 72.66
CA ASN A 192 -12.67 20.45 72.90
C ASN A 192 -13.66 19.90 71.82
N SER A 193 -13.83 18.60 71.57
CA SER A 193 -13.44 17.35 72.23
C SER A 193 -13.90 16.17 71.32
N SER A 194 -13.24 15.00 71.49
CA SER A 194 -13.77 13.60 71.50
C SER A 194 -14.94 13.20 70.56
N SER A 195 -15.02 12.04 69.90
CA SER A 195 -14.32 10.76 69.98
C SER A 195 -15.07 9.73 69.11
N ILE A 196 -14.31 8.86 68.42
CA ILE A 196 -14.47 7.39 68.33
C ILE A 196 -15.78 6.80 67.77
N GLY A 197 -15.63 5.99 66.71
CA GLY A 197 -15.95 4.56 66.84
C GLY A 197 -16.79 3.88 65.75
N ASN A 198 -16.15 2.88 65.10
CA ASN A 198 -16.67 1.55 64.73
C ASN A 198 -17.87 1.46 63.75
N ALA A 199 -18.09 0.40 62.98
CA ALA A 199 -17.36 -0.75 62.45
C ALA A 199 -18.32 -1.40 61.40
N LEU A 200 -17.75 -2.13 60.45
CA LEU A 200 -18.33 -3.04 59.43
C LEU A 200 -19.26 -4.15 60.01
N PRO A 201 -19.80 -5.15 59.25
CA PRO A 201 -19.77 -5.48 57.80
C PRO A 201 -21.09 -6.08 57.17
N GLU A 202 -20.99 -6.51 55.88
CA GLU A 202 -21.63 -7.68 55.22
C GLU A 202 -23.16 -7.67 54.95
N SER A 203 -23.76 -8.32 53.93
CA SER A 203 -23.38 -8.93 52.65
C SER A 203 -24.68 -9.42 51.93
N LEU A 204 -24.55 -9.81 50.64
CA LEU A 204 -25.36 -10.78 49.86
C LEU A 204 -26.64 -10.35 49.08
N ASN A 205 -26.55 -10.54 47.75
CA ASN A 205 -27.43 -11.27 46.78
C ASN A 205 -28.97 -11.18 46.93
N GLY A 206 -29.81 -11.09 45.89
CA GLY A 206 -29.71 -11.17 44.43
C GLY A 206 -31.10 -11.46 43.82
N ALA A 207 -31.24 -11.26 42.49
CA ALA A 207 -32.13 -11.94 41.53
C ALA A 207 -33.63 -11.53 41.30
N THR A 208 -33.92 -11.35 39.98
CA THR A 208 -35.14 -11.73 39.18
C THR A 208 -36.46 -10.95 39.41
N ASP A 209 -37.37 -10.67 38.45
CA ASP A 209 -37.62 -11.12 37.06
C ASP A 209 -38.63 -10.16 36.34
N ALA A 210 -38.87 -10.40 35.04
CA ALA A 210 -39.76 -9.73 34.05
C ALA A 210 -41.29 -9.64 34.39
N GLY A 211 -42.21 -8.92 33.71
CA GLY A 211 -42.23 -8.06 32.52
C GLY A 211 -43.67 -7.61 32.09
N VAL A 212 -43.74 -6.73 31.06
CA VAL A 212 -44.75 -6.54 29.97
C VAL A 212 -46.12 -5.82 30.18
N SER A 213 -46.43 -4.95 29.18
CA SER A 213 -47.72 -4.35 28.70
C SER A 213 -48.13 -2.99 29.31
N GLY A 214 -48.55 -1.92 28.61
CA GLY A 214 -48.82 -1.60 27.20
C GLY A 214 -49.61 -0.26 27.07
N THR A 215 -49.41 0.46 25.95
CA THR A 215 -50.24 1.54 25.32
C THR A 215 -50.30 3.02 25.81
N LYS A 216 -49.74 3.90 24.95
CA LYS A 216 -50.12 5.25 24.43
C LYS A 216 -50.96 6.25 25.29
N SER A 217 -50.41 7.44 25.58
CA SER A 217 -50.59 8.72 24.84
C SER A 217 -50.37 9.98 25.72
N SER A 218 -49.60 10.93 25.19
CA SER A 218 -49.50 12.39 25.47
C SER A 218 -50.03 12.97 26.80
N ALA A 219 -49.12 13.51 27.62
CA ALA A 219 -49.31 14.80 28.29
C ALA A 219 -47.97 15.33 28.84
N ILE A 220 -47.68 16.59 28.57
CA ILE A 220 -46.59 17.37 29.14
C ILE A 220 -46.90 17.65 30.62
N SER A 221 -45.95 17.37 31.53
CA SER A 221 -45.56 18.19 32.70
C SER A 221 -45.03 17.35 33.88
N LYS A 222 -43.82 17.72 34.32
CA LYS A 222 -43.21 17.56 35.65
C LYS A 222 -42.71 16.17 36.09
N THR A 223 -41.38 16.04 36.14
CA THR A 223 -40.70 15.19 37.13
C THR A 223 -39.39 15.86 37.55
N GLU A 224 -39.41 16.31 38.80
CA GLU A 224 -38.35 16.33 39.81
C GLU A 224 -36.89 16.29 39.35
N GLY A 225 -36.20 17.40 39.64
CA GLY A 225 -34.77 17.55 39.41
C GLY A 225 -33.93 16.80 40.43
N LEU A 226 -32.88 16.14 39.93
CA LEU A 226 -31.70 15.82 40.72
C LEU A 226 -31.01 17.14 41.12
N LEU A 227 -31.10 17.49 42.40
CA LEU A 227 -30.29 18.51 43.05
C LEU A 227 -28.89 17.94 43.34
N GLY A 228 -28.02 17.94 42.33
CA GLY A 228 -26.56 17.83 42.49
C GLY A 228 -25.92 19.19 42.30
N SER A 229 -24.93 19.57 43.12
CA SER A 229 -24.27 20.87 42.97
C SER A 229 -23.57 20.94 41.60
N ARG A 230 -23.56 22.12 40.96
CA ARG A 230 -22.83 22.37 39.69
C ARG A 230 -21.38 21.85 39.70
N ARG A 231 -20.78 21.75 40.90
CA ARG A 231 -19.41 21.30 41.13
C ARG A 231 -19.23 19.79 40.99
N GLU A 232 -20.24 18.98 41.30
CA GLU A 232 -20.18 17.51 41.19
C GLU A 232 -20.44 17.02 39.77
N ILE A 233 -21.33 17.69 39.04
CA ILE A 233 -21.56 17.43 37.60
C ILE A 233 -20.29 17.73 36.79
N LEU A 234 -19.55 18.79 37.14
CA LEU A 234 -18.24 19.12 36.56
C LEU A 234 -17.14 18.12 36.95
N ARG A 235 -17.14 17.59 38.18
CA ARG A 235 -16.09 16.66 38.68
C ARG A 235 -16.23 15.25 38.12
N TYR A 236 -17.44 14.70 38.08
CA TYR A 236 -17.67 13.36 37.52
C TYR A 236 -17.75 13.39 35.98
N GLY A 237 -18.21 14.50 35.39
CA GLY A 237 -18.10 14.73 33.95
C GLY A 237 -16.65 14.82 33.48
N SER A 238 -15.79 15.56 34.19
CA SER A 238 -14.36 15.69 33.83
C SER A 238 -13.54 14.42 34.10
N LEU A 239 -13.86 13.64 35.13
CA LEU A 239 -13.21 12.35 35.40
C LEU A 239 -13.61 11.28 34.36
N GLY A 240 -14.88 11.24 33.96
CA GLY A 240 -15.37 10.38 32.88
C GLY A 240 -14.76 10.75 31.52
N ILE A 241 -14.58 12.04 31.24
CA ILE A 241 -13.88 12.53 30.05
C ILE A 241 -12.39 12.17 30.13
N ALA A 242 -11.72 12.36 31.27
CA ALA A 242 -10.29 12.06 31.42
C ALA A 242 -9.97 10.57 31.29
N VAL A 243 -10.79 9.69 31.88
CA VAL A 243 -10.66 8.23 31.74
C VAL A 243 -10.96 7.78 30.30
N SER A 244 -11.98 8.38 29.66
CA SER A 244 -12.29 8.10 28.24
C SER A 244 -11.17 8.59 27.31
N CYS A 245 -10.63 9.79 27.53
CA CYS A 245 -9.50 10.33 26.78
C CYS A 245 -8.23 9.47 26.98
N LEU A 246 -7.98 8.96 28.20
CA LEU A 246 -6.85 8.07 28.48
C LEU A 246 -7.02 6.71 27.78
N PHE A 247 -8.22 6.13 27.82
CA PHE A 247 -8.55 4.88 27.11
C PHE A 247 -8.43 5.03 25.59
N VAL A 248 -8.87 6.17 25.06
CA VAL A 248 -8.72 6.56 23.64
C VAL A 248 -7.24 6.75 23.29
N THR A 249 -6.45 7.40 24.16
CA THR A 249 -5.02 7.67 23.93
C THR A 249 -4.17 6.40 23.91
N VAL A 250 -4.40 5.48 24.85
CA VAL A 250 -3.66 4.21 24.95
C VAL A 250 -4.01 3.27 23.78
N ARG A 251 -5.29 3.19 23.37
CA ARG A 251 -5.69 2.37 22.21
C ARG A 251 -5.28 2.96 20.87
N ASN A 252 -5.19 4.29 20.76
CA ASN A 252 -4.88 4.98 19.51
C ASN A 252 -3.45 5.54 19.47
N TRP A 253 -2.52 5.03 20.28
CA TRP A 253 -1.15 5.54 20.35
C TRP A 253 -0.47 5.61 18.98
N LYS A 254 -0.65 4.60 18.11
CA LYS A 254 -0.17 4.64 16.71
C LYS A 254 -0.82 5.81 15.95
N ALA A 255 -2.15 5.96 15.95
CA ALA A 255 -2.83 7.08 15.31
C ALA A 255 -2.41 8.47 15.85
N MET A 256 -2.01 8.56 17.12
CA MET A 256 -1.51 9.79 17.74
C MET A 256 -0.05 10.10 17.43
N GLN A 257 0.73 9.19 16.83
CA GLN A 257 2.11 9.46 16.39
C GLN A 257 2.17 10.45 15.22
N PHE A 258 1.06 10.60 14.49
CA PHE A 258 1.00 11.38 13.24
C PHE A 258 0.52 12.83 13.47
N ALA A 259 -0.20 13.10 14.55
CA ALA A 259 -0.63 14.45 14.92
C ALA A 259 0.34 15.04 15.95
N SER A 260 1.39 15.73 15.47
CA SER A 260 2.31 16.43 16.37
C SER A 260 1.58 17.53 17.15
N PRO A 261 2.03 17.91 18.37
CA PRO A 261 1.46 19.05 19.08
C PRO A 261 1.44 20.33 18.24
N LYS A 262 2.46 20.52 17.40
CA LYS A 262 2.54 21.63 16.44
C LYS A 262 1.51 21.50 15.31
N GLY A 263 1.29 20.30 14.78
CA GLY A 263 0.28 20.03 13.75
C GLY A 263 -1.15 20.18 14.26
N LEU A 264 -1.41 19.78 15.51
CA LEU A 264 -2.68 20.05 16.19
C LEU A 264 -2.88 21.56 16.40
N LEU A 265 -1.84 22.27 16.87
CA LEU A 265 -1.90 23.72 17.02
C LEU A 265 -2.17 24.43 15.69
N ASN A 266 -1.48 24.01 14.61
CA ASN A 266 -1.70 24.53 13.26
C ASN A 266 -3.14 24.27 12.78
N PHE A 267 -3.68 23.08 13.04
CA PHE A 267 -5.06 22.75 12.71
C PHE A 267 -6.06 23.67 13.45
N PHE A 268 -5.88 23.88 14.76
CA PHE A 268 -6.77 24.74 15.55
C PHE A 268 -6.60 26.24 15.27
N MET A 269 -5.40 26.68 14.88
CA MET A 269 -5.10 28.08 14.57
C MET A 269 -5.39 28.44 13.10
N GLY A 270 -5.84 27.50 12.27
CA GLY A 270 -6.10 27.73 10.85
C GLY A 270 -4.83 28.05 10.04
N GLY A 271 -3.76 27.27 10.28
CA GLY A 271 -2.38 27.53 9.83
C GLY A 271 -2.28 28.22 8.47
N ASN A 272 -1.64 29.40 8.43
CA ASN A 272 -1.28 30.24 7.26
C ASN A 272 -2.10 30.04 5.97
N SER A 273 -3.41 29.90 6.10
CA SER A 273 -4.34 29.58 5.01
C SER A 273 -4.86 30.83 4.30
N SER A 274 -4.44 32.02 4.75
CA SER A 274 -4.91 33.31 4.24
C SER A 274 -4.50 33.60 2.79
N ILE A 275 -3.54 32.88 2.22
CA ILE A 275 -3.17 32.97 0.79
C ILE A 275 -4.21 32.27 -0.10
N PHE A 276 -4.96 31.29 0.44
CA PHE A 276 -5.80 30.36 -0.32
C PHE A 276 -7.30 30.64 -0.21
N VAL A 277 -7.71 31.77 0.37
CA VAL A 277 -9.14 32.16 0.37
C VAL A 277 -9.55 32.57 -1.05
N ASN A 278 -10.42 31.76 -1.66
CA ASN A 278 -10.93 31.93 -3.02
C ASN A 278 -11.72 33.25 -3.18
N ASN A 279 -11.31 34.07 -4.15
CA ASN A 279 -12.20 34.98 -4.86
C ASN A 279 -12.36 34.45 -6.29
N GLU A 280 -13.46 33.74 -6.54
CA GLU A 280 -13.86 33.37 -7.90
C GLU A 280 -14.19 34.67 -8.69
N GLY A 281 -13.48 34.91 -9.80
CA GLY A 281 -13.74 36.04 -10.71
C GLY A 281 -12.59 37.02 -10.94
N GLU A 282 -11.43 36.83 -10.30
CA GLU A 282 -10.27 37.70 -10.45
C GLU A 282 -9.29 37.24 -11.55
N SER A 283 -8.68 38.19 -12.28
CA SER A 283 -7.71 37.89 -13.35
C SER A 283 -6.43 37.22 -12.81
N LEU A 284 -5.76 36.38 -13.63
CA LEU A 284 -4.46 35.77 -13.26
C LEU A 284 -3.42 36.79 -12.74
N SER A 285 -3.45 38.01 -13.29
CA SER A 285 -2.56 39.09 -12.89
C SER A 285 -2.84 39.65 -11.48
N SER A 286 -4.08 39.63 -11.00
CA SER A 286 -4.43 40.15 -9.68
C SER A 286 -4.10 39.16 -8.55
N ARG A 287 -4.29 37.85 -8.77
CA ARG A 287 -3.89 36.81 -7.80
C ARG A 287 -2.38 36.76 -7.60
N ALA A 288 -1.59 36.82 -8.67
CA ALA A 288 -0.13 36.88 -8.58
C ALA A 288 0.34 38.13 -7.80
N GLN A 289 -0.29 39.30 -8.03
CA GLN A 289 0.01 40.52 -7.28
C GLN A 289 -0.34 40.42 -5.80
N GLN A 290 -1.45 39.78 -5.44
CA GLN A 290 -1.83 39.52 -4.04
C GLN A 290 -0.79 38.63 -3.34
N ILE A 291 -0.36 37.55 -3.99
CA ILE A 291 0.68 36.66 -3.43
C ILE A 291 2.00 37.42 -3.27
N LYS A 292 2.42 38.22 -4.26
CA LYS A 292 3.62 39.06 -4.13
C LYS A 292 3.53 40.07 -2.99
N LYS A 293 2.36 40.69 -2.79
CA LYS A 293 2.13 41.57 -1.64
C LYS A 293 2.27 40.82 -0.32
N TYR A 294 1.65 39.65 -0.21
CA TYR A 294 1.82 38.76 0.95
C TYR A 294 3.30 38.45 1.22
N LEU A 295 4.06 38.06 0.19
CA LEU A 295 5.49 37.78 0.32
C LEU A 295 6.31 39.00 0.74
N SER A 296 5.94 40.19 0.25
CA SER A 296 6.56 41.45 0.68
C SER A 296 6.29 41.72 2.16
N ASP A 297 5.04 41.60 2.60
CA ASP A 297 4.64 41.80 3.99
C ASP A 297 5.32 40.76 4.90
N PHE A 298 5.33 39.48 4.49
CA PHE A 298 5.99 38.38 5.20
C PHE A 298 7.50 38.58 5.35
N GLU A 299 8.19 39.02 4.30
CA GLU A 299 9.64 39.28 4.36
C GLU A 299 9.99 40.50 5.23
N SER A 300 9.07 41.44 5.40
CA SER A 300 9.24 42.62 6.26
C SER A 300 8.86 42.37 7.73
N GLY A 301 8.08 41.33 8.02
CA GLY A 301 7.68 40.93 9.37
C GLY A 301 8.81 40.23 10.16
N GLY A 302 8.94 40.55 11.45
CA GLY A 302 10.06 40.10 12.29
C GLY A 302 9.99 38.65 12.81
N SER A 303 8.94 37.87 12.52
CA SER A 303 8.79 36.48 12.98
C SER A 303 8.54 35.55 11.80
N ALA A 304 9.58 34.83 11.35
CA ALA A 304 9.51 33.85 10.28
C ALA A 304 9.90 32.45 10.79
N THR A 305 9.11 31.44 10.43
CA THR A 305 9.45 30.04 10.65
C THR A 305 10.46 29.60 9.60
N TYR A 306 11.58 29.02 10.04
CA TYR A 306 12.57 28.42 9.14
C TYR A 306 12.38 26.91 9.07
N VAL A 307 12.67 26.35 7.90
CA VAL A 307 12.69 24.90 7.73
C VAL A 307 13.86 24.30 8.54
N PRO A 308 13.65 23.19 9.28
CA PRO A 308 14.77 22.45 9.85
C PRO A 308 15.62 21.82 8.75
N GLU A 309 16.92 21.63 9.03
CA GLU A 309 17.79 20.91 8.11
C GLU A 309 17.39 19.43 8.03
N PHE A 310 17.60 18.79 6.87
CA PHE A 310 17.40 17.35 6.76
C PHE A 310 18.36 16.60 7.73
N PRO A 311 17.88 15.62 8.51
CA PRO A 311 18.76 14.82 9.33
C PRO A 311 19.86 14.14 8.49
N ARG A 312 21.11 14.21 8.96
CA ARG A 312 22.30 13.81 8.19
C ARG A 312 22.35 12.34 7.75
N LYS A 313 21.51 11.48 8.32
CA LYS A 313 21.53 10.03 8.12
C LYS A 313 20.32 9.52 7.33
N LEU A 314 19.45 10.39 6.82
CA LEU A 314 18.35 9.93 5.99
C LEU A 314 18.87 9.41 4.66
N ASP A 315 18.25 8.35 4.18
CA ASP A 315 18.49 7.81 2.85
C ASP A 315 17.78 8.67 1.80
N TRP A 316 18.40 8.75 0.62
CA TRP A 316 17.90 9.53 -0.51
C TRP A 316 17.81 8.69 -1.77
N LEU A 317 16.79 8.96 -2.57
CA LEU A 317 16.58 8.43 -3.91
C LEU A 317 16.59 9.58 -4.91
N ASN A 318 16.92 9.28 -6.17
CA ASN A 318 17.04 10.25 -7.27
C ASN A 318 18.13 11.34 -7.07
N THR A 319 18.85 11.38 -5.95
CA THR A 319 19.93 12.34 -5.66
C THR A 319 20.84 11.83 -4.55
N ALA A 320 22.03 12.43 -4.42
CA ALA A 320 22.78 12.40 -3.16
C ALA A 320 22.08 13.30 -2.09
N PRO A 321 22.37 13.13 -0.78
CA PRO A 321 21.73 13.91 0.27
C PRO A 321 21.85 15.42 0.07
N LEU A 322 20.72 16.11 0.09
CA LEU A 322 20.61 17.56 -0.09
C LEU A 322 20.58 18.28 1.27
N GLN A 323 21.05 19.53 1.29
CA GLN A 323 21.00 20.43 2.45
C GLN A 323 20.38 21.78 2.09
N PHE A 324 19.49 22.30 2.94
CA PHE A 324 18.92 23.63 2.79
C PHE A 324 19.98 24.72 2.84
N GLY A 325 20.93 24.63 3.77
CA GLY A 325 21.99 25.64 3.93
C GLY A 325 23.00 25.71 2.78
N ARG A 326 23.06 24.69 1.90
CA ARG A 326 24.10 24.53 0.88
C ARG A 326 23.55 24.30 -0.52
N ASP A 327 22.85 23.19 -0.73
CA ASP A 327 22.49 22.67 -2.05
C ASP A 327 21.19 23.31 -2.57
N LEU A 328 20.25 23.56 -1.65
CA LEU A 328 18.95 24.21 -1.94
C LEU A 328 18.94 25.72 -1.67
N LYS A 329 20.05 26.28 -1.16
CA LYS A 329 20.17 27.71 -0.89
C LYS A 329 20.03 28.52 -2.18
N GLY A 330 19.18 29.54 -2.17
CA GLY A 330 18.91 30.35 -3.35
C GLY A 330 17.85 29.76 -4.29
N ARG A 331 17.05 28.78 -3.84
CA ARG A 331 15.98 28.18 -4.65
C ARG A 331 14.63 28.29 -3.95
N VAL A 332 13.57 28.31 -4.73
CA VAL A 332 12.23 28.00 -4.21
C VAL A 332 12.12 26.47 -4.13
N VAL A 333 11.77 25.93 -2.97
CA VAL A 333 11.65 24.49 -2.75
C VAL A 333 10.22 24.15 -2.37
N LEU A 334 9.63 23.17 -3.04
CA LEU A 334 8.36 22.57 -2.65
C LEU A 334 8.63 21.22 -1.99
N LEU A 335 8.39 21.11 -0.68
CA LEU A 335 8.37 19.81 -0.02
C LEU A 335 7.01 19.17 -0.21
N ASP A 336 7.00 17.93 -0.69
CA ASP A 336 5.81 17.09 -0.77
C ASP A 336 5.88 16.04 0.33
N PHE A 337 5.02 16.14 1.36
CA PHE A 337 4.90 15.12 2.40
C PHE A 337 3.93 14.05 1.94
N TRP A 338 4.47 12.90 1.56
CA TRP A 338 3.70 11.84 0.90
C TRP A 338 4.05 10.45 1.46
N THR A 339 3.21 9.48 1.18
CA THR A 339 3.44 8.05 1.42
C THR A 339 2.82 7.27 0.26
N TYR A 340 3.43 6.18 -0.19
CA TYR A 340 3.07 5.57 -1.48
C TYR A 340 1.85 4.64 -1.42
N CYS A 341 1.38 4.27 -0.23
CA CYS A 341 0.12 3.55 -0.05
C CYS A 341 -1.11 4.41 -0.36
N CYS A 342 -1.03 5.71 -0.07
CA CYS A 342 -2.18 6.61 -0.01
C CYS A 342 -2.62 7.05 -1.41
N ILE A 343 -3.87 6.78 -1.76
CA ILE A 343 -4.46 7.19 -3.04
C ILE A 343 -4.45 8.70 -3.27
N ASN A 344 -4.65 9.49 -2.21
CA ASN A 344 -4.59 10.95 -2.28
C ASN A 344 -3.18 11.44 -2.66
N CYS A 345 -2.13 10.74 -2.21
CA CYS A 345 -0.75 11.05 -2.61
C CYS A 345 -0.49 10.68 -4.07
N MET A 346 -1.04 9.56 -4.54
CA MET A 346 -0.91 9.17 -5.96
C MET A 346 -1.56 10.20 -6.89
N HIS A 347 -2.74 10.71 -6.53
CA HIS A 347 -3.48 11.69 -7.33
C HIS A 347 -2.77 13.03 -7.53
N VAL A 348 -1.82 13.40 -6.66
CA VAL A 348 -1.09 14.68 -6.79
C VAL A 348 0.21 14.54 -7.60
N LEU A 349 0.67 13.34 -7.91
CA LEU A 349 1.88 13.16 -8.71
C LEU A 349 1.80 13.81 -10.10
N PRO A 350 0.66 13.75 -10.83
CA PRO A 350 0.49 14.51 -12.08
C PRO A 350 0.51 16.04 -11.87
N ASP A 351 0.07 16.53 -10.71
CA ASP A 351 0.11 17.95 -10.38
C ASP A 351 1.56 18.40 -10.16
N LEU A 352 2.35 17.59 -9.45
CA LEU A 352 3.77 17.84 -9.21
C LEU A 352 4.57 17.80 -10.52
N ASP A 353 4.37 16.77 -11.35
CA ASP A 353 5.03 16.65 -12.66
C ASP A 353 4.73 17.86 -13.57
N PHE A 354 3.49 18.38 -13.53
CA PHE A 354 3.13 19.61 -14.24
C PHE A 354 3.96 20.81 -13.77
N VAL A 355 4.03 21.05 -12.46
CA VAL A 355 4.77 22.19 -11.89
C VAL A 355 6.27 22.04 -12.14
N GLU A 356 6.82 20.85 -11.98
CA GLU A 356 8.23 20.55 -12.28
C GLU A 356 8.58 20.83 -13.74
N LYS A 357 7.77 20.35 -14.69
CA LYS A 357 7.98 20.59 -16.14
C LYS A 357 7.87 22.07 -16.49
N LYS A 358 6.90 22.78 -15.90
CA LYS A 358 6.68 24.21 -16.15
C LYS A 358 7.85 25.07 -15.69
N TYR A 359 8.43 24.75 -14.53
CA TYR A 359 9.50 25.55 -13.90
C TYR A 359 10.90 24.92 -14.00
N LYS A 360 11.10 23.93 -14.85
CA LYS A 360 12.37 23.17 -14.99
C LYS A 360 13.63 24.03 -15.21
N ASP A 361 13.48 25.18 -15.88
CA ASP A 361 14.58 26.10 -16.22
C ASP A 361 14.71 27.26 -15.22
N LYS A 362 13.89 27.24 -14.14
CA LYS A 362 13.90 28.20 -13.04
C LYS A 362 14.56 27.57 -11.82
N PRO A 363 15.03 28.37 -10.84
CA PRO A 363 15.64 27.88 -9.60
C PRO A 363 14.58 27.37 -8.62
N PHE A 364 13.90 26.31 -9.05
CA PHE A 364 12.82 25.63 -8.37
C PHE A 364 13.14 24.14 -8.27
N THR A 365 12.74 23.48 -7.17
CA THR A 365 12.79 22.02 -7.07
C THR A 365 11.65 21.51 -6.19
N VAL A 366 11.13 20.34 -6.55
CA VAL A 366 10.33 19.52 -5.64
C VAL A 366 11.26 18.60 -4.86
N VAL A 367 10.95 18.33 -3.60
CA VAL A 367 11.57 17.27 -2.80
C VAL A 367 10.45 16.47 -2.15
N GLY A 368 10.34 15.19 -2.53
CA GLY A 368 9.41 14.26 -1.89
C GLY A 368 9.94 13.84 -0.52
N VAL A 369 9.29 14.28 0.55
CA VAL A 369 9.57 13.88 1.93
C VAL A 369 8.68 12.68 2.26
N HIS A 370 9.17 11.49 1.95
CA HIS A 370 8.43 10.26 2.15
C HIS A 370 8.26 9.97 3.65
N SER A 371 7.05 10.14 4.16
CA SER A 371 6.68 10.04 5.57
C SER A 371 5.77 8.82 5.75
N ALA A 372 6.35 7.68 6.11
CA ALA A 372 5.75 6.34 6.01
C ALA A 372 4.54 6.11 6.94
N LYS A 373 3.36 5.80 6.40
CA LYS A 373 2.19 5.39 7.22
C LYS A 373 2.38 3.99 7.81
N PHE A 374 2.80 3.02 7.00
CA PHE A 374 2.99 1.61 7.36
C PHE A 374 4.46 1.27 7.61
N ASP A 375 4.72 0.19 8.34
CA ASP A 375 6.09 -0.22 8.69
C ASP A 375 6.91 -0.65 7.45
N ASN A 376 6.29 -1.29 6.46
CA ASN A 376 6.92 -1.64 5.18
C ASN A 376 7.43 -0.40 4.44
N GLU A 377 6.70 0.72 4.48
CA GLU A 377 7.05 1.93 3.73
C GLU A 377 8.26 2.67 4.33
N LYS A 378 8.77 2.23 5.49
CA LYS A 378 10.03 2.75 6.05
C LYS A 378 11.26 2.15 5.36
N ASP A 379 11.09 1.01 4.68
CA ASP A 379 12.15 0.34 3.95
C ASP A 379 12.49 1.08 2.66
N LEU A 380 13.78 1.38 2.46
CA LEU A 380 14.24 2.16 1.31
C LEU A 380 13.99 1.46 -0.03
N ASP A 381 14.09 0.13 -0.08
CA ASP A 381 13.88 -0.62 -1.31
C ASP A 381 12.40 -0.65 -1.69
N ALA A 382 11.50 -0.66 -0.70
CA ALA A 382 10.07 -0.50 -0.91
C ALA A 382 9.74 0.88 -1.49
N ILE A 383 10.30 1.96 -0.93
CA ILE A 383 10.17 3.32 -1.47
C ILE A 383 10.77 3.41 -2.88
N ARG A 384 11.93 2.79 -3.13
CA ARG A 384 12.53 2.76 -4.48
C ARG A 384 11.60 2.11 -5.50
N ASN A 385 10.99 0.99 -5.14
CA ASN A 385 10.00 0.34 -6.01
C ASN A 385 8.79 1.25 -6.26
N ALA A 386 8.31 2.00 -5.27
CA ALA A 386 7.26 2.99 -5.45
C ALA A 386 7.69 4.15 -6.36
N VAL A 387 8.90 4.70 -6.19
CA VAL A 387 9.47 5.73 -7.07
C VAL A 387 9.52 5.26 -8.53
N LEU A 388 9.95 4.02 -8.76
CA LEU A 388 9.97 3.39 -10.08
C LEU A 388 8.57 3.14 -10.62
N ARG A 389 7.67 2.64 -9.77
CA ARG A 389 6.28 2.35 -10.11
C ARG A 389 5.59 3.64 -10.54
N TYR A 390 5.62 4.69 -9.73
CA TYR A 390 4.91 5.94 -10.05
C TYR A 390 5.72 6.92 -10.91
N ASN A 391 6.91 6.51 -11.40
CA ASN A 391 7.79 7.32 -12.26
C ASN A 391 8.13 8.70 -11.65
N ILE A 392 8.41 8.71 -10.34
CA ILE A 392 8.81 9.92 -9.61
C ILE A 392 10.24 10.31 -10.01
N THR A 393 10.43 11.56 -10.46
CA THR A 393 11.73 12.03 -10.98
C THR A 393 12.40 13.14 -10.18
N HIS A 394 11.73 13.72 -9.19
CA HIS A 394 12.36 14.60 -8.21
C HIS A 394 13.17 13.83 -7.16
N PRO A 395 14.07 14.52 -6.43
CA PRO A 395 14.63 14.04 -5.18
C PRO A 395 13.58 13.49 -4.21
N VAL A 396 13.86 12.33 -3.60
CA VAL A 396 13.04 11.76 -2.53
C VAL A 396 13.92 11.46 -1.32
N VAL A 397 13.48 11.87 -0.14
CA VAL A 397 14.12 11.55 1.14
C VAL A 397 13.24 10.61 1.94
N ASN A 398 13.83 9.58 2.54
CA ASN A 398 13.12 8.68 3.45
C ASN A 398 13.06 9.30 4.86
N ASP A 399 11.96 9.97 5.19
CA ASP A 399 11.63 10.43 6.54
C ASP A 399 10.66 9.43 7.21
N GLY A 400 11.00 8.14 7.19
CA GLY A 400 10.16 7.06 7.71
C GLY A 400 9.83 7.16 9.21
N ASP A 401 10.65 7.90 9.97
CA ASP A 401 10.38 8.24 11.37
C ASP A 401 9.57 9.54 11.54
N MET A 402 9.25 10.26 10.45
CA MET A 402 8.43 11.48 10.43
C MET A 402 9.01 12.65 11.23
N TYR A 403 10.33 12.83 11.19
CA TYR A 403 10.97 13.93 11.89
C TYR A 403 10.56 15.28 11.29
N LEU A 404 10.73 15.47 9.98
CA LEU A 404 10.39 16.73 9.29
C LEU A 404 8.88 16.99 9.37
N TRP A 405 8.08 15.94 9.21
CA TRP A 405 6.62 15.99 9.36
C TRP A 405 6.21 16.64 10.68
N ARG A 406 6.80 16.19 11.81
CA ARG A 406 6.48 16.72 13.13
C ARG A 406 7.04 18.12 13.35
N GLU A 407 8.28 18.39 12.93
CA GLU A 407 8.91 19.69 13.07
C GLU A 407 8.18 20.79 12.28
N LEU A 408 7.60 20.46 11.13
CA LEU A 408 6.81 21.38 10.32
C LEU A 408 5.32 21.39 10.68
N GLY A 409 4.88 20.52 11.60
CA GLY A 409 3.49 20.48 12.02
C GLY A 409 2.56 20.01 10.90
N VAL A 410 3.01 19.05 10.09
CA VAL A 410 2.18 18.35 9.10
C VAL A 410 1.19 17.42 9.82
N ASN A 411 0.01 17.23 9.25
CA ASN A 411 -1.08 16.46 9.86
C ASN A 411 -1.93 15.65 8.86
N SER A 412 -1.60 15.68 7.57
CA SER A 412 -2.38 15.02 6.51
C SER A 412 -1.51 14.68 5.32
N TRP A 413 -1.88 13.60 4.63
CA TRP A 413 -1.27 13.16 3.39
C TRP A 413 -2.19 13.47 2.20
N PRO A 414 -1.67 14.05 1.10
CA PRO A 414 -0.39 14.74 1.00
C PRO A 414 -0.42 16.11 1.70
N THR A 415 0.75 16.69 1.98
CA THR A 415 0.88 18.10 2.38
C THR A 415 2.08 18.73 1.69
N PHE A 416 1.89 19.89 1.08
CA PHE A 416 2.93 20.67 0.43
C PHE A 416 3.43 21.79 1.35
N VAL A 417 4.75 21.97 1.44
CA VAL A 417 5.37 23.09 2.17
C VAL A 417 6.28 23.86 1.22
N LEU A 418 5.94 25.13 0.97
CA LEU A 418 6.73 26.01 0.11
C LEU A 418 7.79 26.75 0.93
N ILE A 419 9.03 26.69 0.47
CA ILE A 419 10.20 27.26 1.15
C ILE A 419 10.88 28.26 0.22
N GLY A 420 11.19 29.44 0.76
CA GLY A 420 11.90 30.49 0.04
C GLY A 420 13.41 30.24 -0.06
N PRO A 421 14.14 31.00 -0.90
CA PRO A 421 15.58 30.84 -1.13
C PRO A 421 16.47 31.03 0.11
N ASN A 422 15.91 31.60 1.17
CA ASN A 422 16.53 31.85 2.46
C ASN A 422 16.17 30.79 3.53
N GLY A 423 15.43 29.73 3.18
CA GLY A 423 15.00 28.68 4.10
C GLY A 423 13.76 29.02 4.92
N LYS A 424 13.08 30.15 4.66
CA LYS A 424 11.82 30.49 5.33
C LYS A 424 10.66 29.66 4.77
N VAL A 425 9.80 29.17 5.64
CA VAL A 425 8.55 28.51 5.26
C VAL A 425 7.52 29.57 4.88
N LEU A 426 7.12 29.58 3.61
CA LEU A 426 6.23 30.60 3.02
C LEU A 426 4.77 30.20 3.11
N ALA A 427 4.45 28.93 2.85
CA ALA A 427 3.09 28.42 2.82
C ALA A 427 3.05 26.91 3.09
N GLN A 428 1.89 26.43 3.55
CA GLN A 428 1.57 25.02 3.71
C GLN A 428 0.19 24.76 3.09
N ILE A 429 0.05 23.71 2.29
CA ILE A 429 -1.18 23.33 1.60
C ILE A 429 -1.40 21.84 1.83
N SER A 430 -2.54 21.46 2.40
CA SER A 430 -2.84 20.07 2.75
C SER A 430 -3.93 19.50 1.86
N GLY A 431 -3.78 18.24 1.47
CA GLY A 431 -4.74 17.53 0.63
C GLY A 431 -4.43 17.62 -0.87
N GLU A 432 -5.32 17.01 -1.66
CA GLU A 432 -5.23 16.93 -3.11
C GLU A 432 -6.07 18.01 -3.82
N GLY A 433 -5.87 18.19 -5.14
CA GLY A 433 -6.67 19.10 -5.96
C GLY A 433 -6.19 20.55 -6.00
N HIS A 434 -4.97 20.81 -5.53
CA HIS A 434 -4.37 22.14 -5.41
C HIS A 434 -3.40 22.52 -6.55
N ARG A 435 -3.46 21.85 -7.71
CA ARG A 435 -2.56 22.13 -8.86
C ARG A 435 -2.42 23.61 -9.17
N LYS A 436 -3.55 24.32 -9.25
CA LYS A 436 -3.57 25.75 -9.59
C LYS A 436 -2.93 26.60 -8.48
N ASP A 437 -3.21 26.27 -7.23
CA ASP A 437 -2.64 26.98 -6.08
C ASP A 437 -1.12 26.81 -6.02
N LEU A 438 -0.63 25.58 -6.26
CA LEU A 438 0.80 25.27 -6.37
C LEU A 438 1.45 26.07 -7.51
N ASP A 439 0.83 26.09 -8.68
CA ASP A 439 1.33 26.84 -9.83
C ASP A 439 1.42 28.35 -9.54
N ASP A 440 0.33 28.95 -9.04
CA ASP A 440 0.25 30.38 -8.75
C ASP A 440 1.26 30.80 -7.67
N VAL A 441 1.39 30.02 -6.59
CA VAL A 441 2.28 30.36 -5.47
C VAL A 441 3.76 30.17 -5.84
N VAL A 442 4.11 29.11 -6.57
CA VAL A 442 5.49 28.87 -7.04
C VAL A 442 5.90 29.95 -8.04
N GLY A 443 5.04 30.26 -9.02
CA GLY A 443 5.30 31.30 -10.01
C GLY A 443 5.51 32.67 -9.37
N ALA A 444 4.61 33.08 -8.47
CA ALA A 444 4.71 34.36 -7.77
C ALA A 444 5.95 34.45 -6.87
N ALA A 445 6.32 33.36 -6.18
CA ALA A 445 7.53 33.30 -5.37
C ALA A 445 8.80 33.44 -6.22
N LEU A 446 8.88 32.73 -7.35
CA LEU A 446 10.01 32.83 -8.28
C LEU A 446 10.18 34.26 -8.80
N GLU A 447 9.10 34.89 -9.27
CA GLU A 447 9.17 36.29 -9.75
C GLU A 447 9.60 37.26 -8.64
N PHE A 448 9.03 37.13 -7.45
CA PHE A 448 9.34 38.01 -6.31
C PHE A 448 10.80 37.90 -5.87
N TYR A 449 11.36 36.70 -5.79
CA TYR A 449 12.74 36.49 -5.37
C TYR A 449 13.76 36.75 -6.49
N GLU A 450 13.34 36.68 -7.76
CA GLU A 450 14.12 37.14 -8.92
C GLU A 450 14.34 38.65 -8.84
N ASP A 451 13.29 39.44 -8.56
CA ASP A 451 13.37 40.89 -8.35
C ASP A 451 14.31 41.27 -7.19
N LYS A 452 14.37 40.43 -6.14
CA LYS A 452 15.27 40.60 -4.99
C LYS A 452 16.69 40.06 -5.20
N LYS A 453 16.99 39.44 -6.35
CA LYS A 453 18.30 38.82 -6.67
C LYS A 453 18.76 37.78 -5.63
N LEU A 454 17.82 37.03 -5.06
CA LEU A 454 18.11 35.99 -4.07
C LEU A 454 18.19 34.57 -4.67
N LEU A 455 17.90 34.44 -5.96
CA LEU A 455 17.84 33.16 -6.65
C LEU A 455 19.20 32.74 -7.25
N ARG A 456 19.44 31.43 -7.29
CA ARG A 456 20.65 30.80 -7.84
C ARG A 456 20.29 29.65 -8.80
N ASN A 457 20.84 29.69 -10.01
CA ASN A 457 20.55 28.73 -11.09
C ASN A 457 21.56 27.58 -11.20
N ASP A 458 22.22 27.20 -10.10
CA ASP A 458 23.14 26.05 -10.13
C ASP A 458 22.33 24.76 -10.40
N PRO A 459 22.78 23.78 -11.17
CA PRO A 459 22.06 22.51 -11.33
C PRO A 459 22.12 21.66 -10.05
N LEU A 460 21.09 20.84 -9.80
CA LEU A 460 21.13 19.81 -8.75
C LEU A 460 21.70 18.50 -9.30
N PRO A 461 22.51 17.76 -8.53
CA PRO A 461 23.09 16.49 -8.98
C PRO A 461 22.07 15.35 -8.89
N LEU A 462 21.20 15.24 -9.89
CA LEU A 462 20.20 14.17 -9.97
C LEU A 462 20.83 12.84 -10.47
N ALA A 463 20.40 11.73 -9.87
CA ALA A 463 20.77 10.37 -10.23
C ALA A 463 19.53 9.47 -10.10
N LEU A 464 18.69 9.47 -11.14
CA LEU A 464 17.36 8.87 -11.10
C LEU A 464 17.40 7.35 -10.92
N GLU A 465 16.53 6.80 -10.08
CA GLU A 465 16.47 5.36 -9.83
C GLU A 465 16.14 4.56 -11.09
N LYS A 466 15.29 5.11 -11.97
CA LYS A 466 14.90 4.46 -13.24
C LYS A 466 16.07 4.23 -14.20
N ASP A 467 17.15 5.01 -14.06
CA ASP A 467 18.33 4.90 -14.91
C ASP A 467 19.37 3.93 -14.33
N LYS A 468 19.17 3.43 -13.10
CA LYS A 468 20.10 2.54 -12.39
C LYS A 468 19.86 1.06 -12.66
N ASP A 469 18.63 0.67 -13.04
CA ASP A 469 18.27 -0.73 -13.25
C ASP A 469 17.80 -1.00 -14.68
N SER A 470 18.76 -1.41 -15.52
CA SER A 470 18.48 -1.79 -16.91
C SER A 470 17.54 -3.00 -17.03
N ARG A 471 17.39 -3.84 -15.99
CA ARG A 471 16.50 -5.01 -16.03
C ARG A 471 15.04 -4.61 -16.15
N LEU A 472 14.66 -3.44 -15.64
CA LEU A 472 13.29 -2.90 -15.75
C LEU A 472 12.91 -2.55 -17.20
N LEU A 473 13.88 -2.39 -18.10
CA LEU A 473 13.64 -2.16 -19.53
C LEU A 473 13.49 -3.47 -20.32
N THR A 474 14.09 -4.55 -19.82
CA THR A 474 14.13 -5.86 -20.49
C THR A 474 13.17 -6.89 -19.89
N SER A 475 12.55 -6.58 -18.76
CA SER A 475 11.62 -7.48 -18.08
C SER A 475 10.36 -7.70 -18.92
N PRO A 476 9.85 -8.95 -19.05
CA PRO A 476 8.60 -9.22 -19.75
C PRO A 476 7.39 -8.51 -19.15
N LEU A 477 7.36 -8.40 -17.82
CA LEU A 477 6.35 -7.67 -17.05
C LEU A 477 6.99 -6.54 -16.27
N LYS A 478 6.19 -5.52 -15.93
CA LYS A 478 6.60 -4.41 -15.08
C LYS A 478 5.47 -4.07 -14.12
N PHE A 479 5.71 -4.31 -12.84
CA PHE A 479 4.76 -4.16 -11.74
C PHE A 479 3.37 -4.72 -12.05
N PRO A 480 3.23 -6.03 -12.36
CA PRO A 480 1.94 -6.61 -12.68
C PRO A 480 0.99 -6.50 -11.48
N GLY A 481 -0.22 -5.99 -11.71
CA GLY A 481 -1.15 -5.64 -10.62
C GLY A 481 -2.11 -6.78 -10.25
N LYS A 482 -2.90 -7.24 -11.22
CA LYS A 482 -4.02 -8.18 -11.01
C LYS A 482 -4.08 -9.23 -12.12
N LEU A 483 -4.83 -10.28 -11.84
CA LEU A 483 -4.96 -11.45 -12.69
C LEU A 483 -6.45 -11.78 -12.90
N ALA A 484 -6.77 -12.36 -14.05
CA ALA A 484 -8.05 -13.03 -14.29
C ALA A 484 -7.80 -14.31 -15.09
N LEU A 485 -8.75 -15.23 -15.04
CA LEU A 485 -8.63 -16.54 -15.69
C LEU A 485 -9.78 -16.82 -16.63
N ASP A 486 -9.46 -17.56 -17.68
CA ASP A 486 -10.38 -18.32 -18.49
C ASP A 486 -9.91 -19.78 -18.49
N VAL A 487 -10.40 -20.54 -17.51
CA VAL A 487 -9.97 -21.93 -17.30
C VAL A 487 -10.41 -22.81 -18.47
N GLU A 488 -11.57 -22.54 -19.06
CA GLU A 488 -12.13 -23.33 -20.16
C GLU A 488 -11.24 -23.29 -21.41
N ASN A 489 -10.68 -22.12 -21.72
CA ASN A 489 -9.79 -21.95 -22.89
C ASN A 489 -8.30 -21.90 -22.52
N ASN A 490 -7.94 -22.30 -21.30
CA ASN A 490 -6.56 -22.27 -20.80
C ASN A 490 -5.90 -20.88 -20.99
N ARG A 491 -6.51 -19.80 -20.52
CA ARG A 491 -5.94 -18.44 -20.58
C ARG A 491 -5.79 -17.79 -19.21
N LEU A 492 -4.67 -17.11 -19.02
CA LEU A 492 -4.34 -16.21 -17.93
C LEU A 492 -4.24 -14.79 -18.50
N PHE A 493 -5.05 -13.89 -17.94
CA PHE A 493 -4.98 -12.46 -18.21
C PHE A 493 -4.18 -11.78 -17.09
N ILE A 494 -3.19 -10.97 -17.47
CA ILE A 494 -2.28 -10.28 -16.57
C ILE A 494 -2.37 -8.79 -16.85
N SER A 495 -2.70 -7.97 -15.85
CA SER A 495 -2.54 -6.52 -15.97
C SER A 495 -1.07 -6.16 -15.75
N ASP A 496 -0.37 -5.90 -16.86
CA ASP A 496 1.04 -5.51 -16.89
C ASP A 496 1.11 -3.99 -16.68
N SER A 497 0.78 -3.57 -15.46
CA SER A 497 0.32 -2.21 -15.15
C SER A 497 1.30 -1.14 -15.63
N ASN A 498 2.60 -1.29 -15.37
CA ASN A 498 3.60 -0.29 -15.74
C ASN A 498 4.13 -0.42 -17.17
N HIS A 499 3.64 -1.39 -17.94
CA HIS A 499 3.71 -1.41 -19.40
C HIS A 499 2.37 -1.02 -20.04
N ASN A 500 1.37 -0.54 -19.29
CA ASN A 500 0.09 -0.02 -19.81
C ASN A 500 -0.59 -0.97 -20.81
N ARG A 501 -0.61 -2.27 -20.50
CA ARG A 501 -1.20 -3.29 -21.36
C ARG A 501 -1.78 -4.45 -20.55
N ILE A 502 -2.62 -5.25 -21.19
CA ILE A 502 -3.02 -6.57 -20.71
C ILE A 502 -2.25 -7.62 -21.50
N VAL A 503 -1.55 -8.51 -20.79
CA VAL A 503 -0.85 -9.66 -21.37
C VAL A 503 -1.72 -10.90 -21.22
N VAL A 504 -1.87 -11.67 -22.30
CA VAL A 504 -2.61 -12.93 -22.31
C VAL A 504 -1.63 -14.08 -22.55
N THR A 505 -1.62 -15.02 -21.62
CA THR A 505 -0.83 -16.25 -21.71
C THR A 505 -1.75 -17.46 -21.51
N ASN A 506 -1.26 -18.68 -21.72
CA ASN A 506 -1.91 -19.85 -21.14
C ASN A 506 -1.53 -20.06 -19.68
N LEU A 507 -2.16 -21.03 -18.99
CA LEU A 507 -1.89 -21.27 -17.57
C LEU A 507 -0.47 -21.79 -17.31
N GLU A 508 0.24 -22.26 -18.35
CA GLU A 508 1.65 -22.63 -18.34
C GLU A 508 2.60 -21.47 -18.69
N GLY A 509 2.09 -20.27 -18.90
CA GLY A 509 2.88 -19.05 -19.13
C GLY A 509 3.30 -18.80 -20.59
N GLN A 510 2.82 -19.59 -21.54
CA GLN A 510 3.07 -19.37 -22.98
C GLN A 510 2.25 -18.18 -23.48
N PHE A 511 2.91 -17.23 -24.15
CA PHE A 511 2.27 -16.04 -24.71
C PHE A 511 1.22 -16.39 -25.78
N ILE A 512 0.05 -15.75 -25.67
CA ILE A 512 -1.06 -15.86 -26.63
C ILE A 512 -1.19 -14.54 -27.40
N CYS A 513 -1.45 -13.44 -26.69
CA CYS A 513 -1.58 -12.12 -27.28
C CYS A 513 -1.39 -11.00 -26.25
N GLN A 514 -1.39 -9.75 -26.71
CA GLN A 514 -1.43 -8.57 -25.86
C GLN A 514 -2.55 -7.63 -26.32
N VAL A 515 -3.07 -6.85 -25.38
CA VAL A 515 -4.05 -5.80 -25.62
C VAL A 515 -3.50 -4.50 -25.05
N GLY A 516 -3.38 -3.47 -25.89
CA GLY A 516 -2.77 -2.19 -25.54
C GLY A 516 -1.44 -1.95 -26.24
N SER A 517 -1.19 -0.72 -26.69
CA SER A 517 0.03 -0.33 -27.41
C SER A 517 1.28 -0.14 -26.52
N SER A 518 1.10 -0.27 -25.20
CA SER A 518 2.05 0.05 -24.11
C SER A 518 2.30 1.54 -23.85
N ASP A 519 1.73 2.45 -24.66
CA ASP A 519 1.68 3.87 -24.35
C ASP A 519 0.57 4.16 -23.33
N GLU A 520 0.77 5.18 -22.49
CA GLU A 520 -0.25 5.65 -21.54
C GLU A 520 -1.35 6.46 -22.24
N GLY A 521 -2.61 6.25 -21.86
CA GLY A 521 -3.73 7.08 -22.31
C GLY A 521 -5.07 6.35 -22.32
N LEU A 522 -6.13 7.06 -22.68
CA LEU A 522 -7.50 6.53 -22.78
C LEU A 522 -7.97 6.55 -24.24
N LEU A 523 -7.58 5.53 -25.00
CA LEU A 523 -8.00 5.36 -26.40
C LEU A 523 -8.65 3.99 -26.56
N ASP A 524 -9.84 4.00 -27.16
CA ASP A 524 -10.60 2.82 -27.56
C ASP A 524 -10.20 2.37 -28.98
N GLY A 525 -10.64 1.20 -29.40
CA GLY A 525 -10.41 0.67 -30.75
C GLY A 525 -9.77 -0.72 -30.75
N PRO A 526 -9.09 -1.12 -31.84
CA PRO A 526 -8.48 -2.45 -31.92
C PRO A 526 -7.36 -2.63 -30.88
N PHE A 527 -7.04 -3.88 -30.55
CA PHE A 527 -6.07 -4.23 -29.50
C PHE A 527 -4.71 -3.53 -29.60
N ASP A 528 -4.19 -3.29 -30.80
CA ASP A 528 -2.88 -2.66 -31.04
C ASP A 528 -2.90 -1.13 -30.96
N ALA A 529 -4.07 -0.51 -31.08
CA ALA A 529 -4.26 0.93 -31.00
C ALA A 529 -4.74 1.39 -29.61
N ALA A 530 -5.48 0.54 -28.90
CA ALA A 530 -6.03 0.87 -27.59
C ALA A 530 -4.91 1.27 -26.61
N LEU A 531 -5.22 2.24 -25.75
CA LEU A 531 -4.33 2.72 -24.70
C LEU A 531 -4.96 2.46 -23.33
N PHE A 532 -4.11 2.14 -22.36
CA PHE A 532 -4.45 2.04 -20.95
C PHE A 532 -3.53 2.95 -20.15
N ASN A 533 -3.84 3.19 -18.88
CA ASN A 533 -2.95 3.88 -17.96
C ASN A 533 -2.96 3.15 -16.62
N ARG A 534 -1.91 2.35 -16.40
CA ARG A 534 -1.71 1.54 -15.20
C ARG A 534 -2.95 0.69 -14.82
N PRO A 535 -3.43 -0.17 -15.73
CA PRO A 535 -4.59 -1.02 -15.46
C PRO A 535 -4.32 -1.95 -14.27
N GLN A 536 -5.33 -2.15 -13.44
CA GLN A 536 -5.31 -3.03 -12.26
C GLN A 536 -6.32 -4.17 -12.46
N GLY A 537 -7.44 -4.14 -11.75
CA GLY A 537 -8.47 -5.18 -11.68
C GLY A 537 -8.92 -5.76 -13.01
N LEU A 538 -9.15 -7.06 -13.02
CA LEU A 538 -9.58 -7.82 -14.18
C LEU A 538 -10.74 -8.76 -13.82
N ALA A 539 -11.80 -8.77 -14.63
CA ALA A 539 -12.93 -9.69 -14.45
C ALA A 539 -13.38 -10.28 -15.79
N TYR A 540 -13.35 -11.60 -15.91
CA TYR A 540 -13.68 -12.29 -17.17
C TYR A 540 -15.14 -12.76 -17.21
N ASN A 541 -15.80 -12.54 -18.35
CA ASN A 541 -17.12 -13.03 -18.68
C ASN A 541 -16.99 -14.10 -19.77
N SER A 542 -17.01 -15.38 -19.36
CA SER A 542 -16.84 -16.52 -20.26
C SER A 542 -17.93 -16.63 -21.32
N LYS A 543 -19.18 -16.27 -20.99
CA LYS A 543 -20.33 -16.37 -21.92
C LYS A 543 -20.19 -15.48 -23.14
N ARG A 544 -19.53 -14.32 -22.99
CA ARG A 544 -19.37 -13.32 -24.07
C ARG A 544 -17.93 -13.20 -24.56
N ASN A 545 -17.00 -13.93 -23.93
CA ASN A 545 -15.56 -13.79 -24.18
C ASN A 545 -15.09 -12.33 -24.04
N ILE A 546 -15.51 -11.70 -22.93
CA ILE A 546 -15.25 -10.30 -22.60
C ILE A 546 -14.44 -10.22 -21.31
N LEU A 547 -13.45 -9.34 -21.25
CA LEU A 547 -12.70 -9.01 -20.04
C LEU A 547 -12.95 -7.55 -19.66
N TYR A 548 -13.42 -7.33 -18.44
CA TYR A 548 -13.56 -5.99 -17.87
C TYR A 548 -12.27 -5.60 -17.14
N VAL A 549 -11.87 -4.34 -17.29
CA VAL A 549 -10.60 -3.82 -16.77
C VAL A 549 -10.86 -2.55 -15.96
N ALA A 550 -10.35 -2.52 -14.73
CA ALA A 550 -10.20 -1.31 -13.96
C ALA A 550 -8.95 -0.57 -14.44
N ASP A 551 -9.14 0.48 -15.25
CA ASP A 551 -8.06 1.27 -15.84
C ASP A 551 -7.79 2.48 -14.95
N THR A 552 -7.02 2.22 -13.89
CA THR A 552 -7.02 3.00 -12.64
C THR A 552 -6.66 4.46 -12.83
N GLU A 553 -5.59 4.76 -13.57
CA GLU A 553 -5.07 6.14 -13.74
C GLU A 553 -5.72 6.86 -14.92
N ASN A 554 -6.52 6.16 -15.72
CA ASN A 554 -7.51 6.79 -16.60
C ASN A 554 -8.84 7.03 -15.88
N HIS A 555 -8.98 6.59 -14.63
CA HIS A 555 -10.22 6.62 -13.87
C HIS A 555 -11.40 6.06 -14.69
N ALA A 556 -11.19 4.90 -15.32
CA ALA A 556 -12.13 4.32 -16.27
C ALA A 556 -12.37 2.83 -16.04
N LEU A 557 -13.57 2.38 -16.39
CA LEU A 557 -13.92 0.97 -16.58
C LEU A 557 -13.87 0.66 -18.08
N ARG A 558 -13.05 -0.31 -18.48
CA ARG A 558 -12.86 -0.70 -19.88
C ARG A 558 -13.40 -2.10 -20.13
N GLU A 559 -13.78 -2.35 -21.36
CA GLU A 559 -14.19 -3.66 -21.86
C GLU A 559 -13.24 -4.09 -22.99
N ILE A 560 -12.69 -5.29 -22.88
CA ILE A 560 -11.93 -5.95 -23.92
C ILE A 560 -12.81 -7.07 -24.48
N ASN A 561 -13.19 -6.94 -25.74
CA ASN A 561 -13.95 -7.95 -26.47
C ASN A 561 -12.99 -8.77 -27.32
N PHE A 562 -12.81 -10.05 -26.98
CA PHE A 562 -11.92 -10.96 -27.70
C PHE A 562 -12.54 -11.58 -28.96
N VAL A 563 -13.85 -11.42 -29.17
CA VAL A 563 -14.52 -11.81 -30.42
C VAL A 563 -14.26 -10.76 -31.50
N ASP A 564 -14.42 -9.49 -31.16
CA ASP A 564 -14.24 -8.37 -32.08
C ASP A 564 -12.81 -7.82 -32.11
N GLU A 565 -11.96 -8.23 -31.17
CA GLU A 565 -10.60 -7.72 -30.94
C GLU A 565 -10.56 -6.21 -30.73
N THR A 566 -11.52 -5.71 -29.95
CA THR A 566 -11.67 -4.29 -29.64
C THR A 566 -11.68 -4.01 -28.15
N VAL A 567 -11.29 -2.80 -27.80
CA VAL A 567 -11.38 -2.20 -26.47
C VAL A 567 -12.35 -1.03 -26.54
N ARG A 568 -13.25 -0.91 -25.56
CA ARG A 568 -14.11 0.26 -25.40
C ARG A 568 -14.22 0.70 -23.95
N THR A 569 -14.58 1.96 -23.75
CA THR A 569 -14.84 2.52 -22.42
C THR A 569 -16.30 2.33 -22.01
N LEU A 570 -16.54 1.74 -20.84
CA LEU A 570 -17.89 1.51 -20.26
C LEU A 570 -18.32 2.62 -19.32
N ALA A 571 -17.37 3.16 -18.56
CA ALA A 571 -17.58 4.28 -17.64
C ALA A 571 -16.26 5.02 -17.40
N GLY A 572 -16.32 6.30 -17.06
CA GLY A 572 -15.16 7.16 -16.91
C GLY A 572 -14.74 7.85 -18.22
N ASN A 573 -14.05 8.98 -18.10
CA ASN A 573 -13.69 9.84 -19.23
C ASN A 573 -12.21 10.28 -19.22
N GLY A 574 -11.37 9.67 -18.39
CA GLY A 574 -9.95 10.06 -18.28
C GLY A 574 -9.67 11.08 -17.19
N THR A 575 -10.70 11.62 -16.53
CA THR A 575 -10.54 12.63 -15.47
C THR A 575 -10.95 12.10 -14.11
N LYS A 576 -10.23 12.55 -13.06
CA LYS A 576 -10.54 12.18 -11.68
C LYS A 576 -11.91 12.72 -11.26
N GLY A 577 -12.83 11.82 -10.93
CA GLY A 577 -14.20 12.16 -10.54
C GLY A 577 -14.36 12.56 -9.07
N SER A 578 -15.34 13.42 -8.81
CA SER A 578 -15.77 13.83 -7.46
C SER A 578 -17.25 13.52 -7.19
N ASP A 579 -17.84 12.61 -7.97
CA ASP A 579 -19.23 12.16 -7.81
C ASP A 579 -19.31 10.96 -6.85
N TYR A 580 -19.97 11.15 -5.71
CA TYR A 580 -20.11 10.14 -4.65
C TYR A 580 -21.42 9.35 -4.70
N LYS A 581 -22.21 9.48 -5.77
CA LYS A 581 -23.51 8.81 -5.93
C LYS A 581 -23.57 7.98 -7.22
N GLY A 582 -23.15 8.57 -8.33
CA GLY A 582 -23.32 8.00 -9.65
C GLY A 582 -24.76 8.00 -10.15
N GLY A 583 -25.00 7.18 -11.17
CA GLY A 583 -26.27 7.05 -11.88
C GLY A 583 -26.17 7.42 -13.35
N GLY A 584 -25.02 7.92 -13.81
CA GLY A 584 -24.72 8.18 -15.22
C GLY A 584 -24.35 6.92 -16.01
N GLN A 585 -24.13 7.09 -17.30
CA GLN A 585 -23.77 6.04 -18.25
C GLN A 585 -22.55 6.48 -19.07
N GLY A 586 -21.75 5.51 -19.53
CA GLY A 586 -20.63 5.77 -20.42
C GLY A 586 -19.67 6.82 -19.85
N THR A 587 -19.20 7.70 -20.73
CA THR A 587 -18.26 8.78 -20.38
C THR A 587 -18.88 9.91 -19.56
N ASP A 588 -20.21 9.95 -19.41
CA ASP A 588 -20.89 10.94 -18.56
C ASP A 588 -20.75 10.58 -17.07
N GLN A 589 -20.55 9.30 -16.75
CA GLN A 589 -20.18 8.91 -15.40
C GLN A 589 -18.67 9.04 -15.20
N VAL A 590 -18.25 9.98 -14.37
CA VAL A 590 -16.86 10.05 -13.88
C VAL A 590 -16.62 9.02 -12.78
N LEU A 591 -15.42 8.43 -12.76
CA LEU A 591 -14.96 7.52 -11.71
C LEU A 591 -13.72 8.09 -11.03
N ASN A 592 -13.27 7.46 -9.95
CA ASN A 592 -12.08 7.91 -9.23
C ASN A 592 -11.26 6.70 -8.76
N SER A 593 -10.27 6.37 -9.58
CA SER A 593 -9.29 5.30 -9.33
C SER A 593 -9.95 3.95 -9.03
N PRO A 594 -10.67 3.36 -10.00
CA PRO A 594 -11.15 2.00 -9.89
C PRO A 594 -9.94 1.06 -9.80
N TRP A 595 -9.89 0.20 -8.78
CA TRP A 595 -8.71 -0.60 -8.47
C TRP A 595 -8.90 -2.08 -8.72
N ASP A 596 -10.09 -2.61 -8.42
CA ASP A 596 -10.43 -3.99 -8.70
C ASP A 596 -11.85 -4.14 -9.23
N VAL A 597 -12.11 -5.22 -9.97
CA VAL A 597 -13.42 -5.52 -10.54
C VAL A 597 -13.75 -6.99 -10.39
N CYS A 598 -15.04 -7.31 -10.23
CA CYS A 598 -15.53 -8.68 -10.36
C CYS A 598 -16.90 -8.68 -11.07
N TYR A 599 -17.19 -9.74 -11.82
CA TYR A 599 -18.39 -9.83 -12.64
C TYR A 599 -19.40 -10.82 -12.05
N ASP A 600 -20.64 -10.37 -11.88
CA ASP A 600 -21.78 -11.20 -11.54
C ASP A 600 -22.57 -11.57 -12.81
N PRO A 601 -22.55 -12.84 -13.22
CA PRO A 601 -23.26 -13.30 -14.42
C PRO A 601 -24.78 -13.41 -14.24
N SER A 602 -25.31 -13.39 -13.01
CA SER A 602 -26.75 -13.50 -12.73
C SER A 602 -27.46 -12.17 -12.95
N GLU A 603 -26.86 -11.08 -12.45
CA GLU A 603 -27.37 -9.71 -12.57
C GLU A 603 -26.75 -8.95 -13.75
N GLU A 604 -25.86 -9.58 -14.52
CA GLU A 604 -25.03 -8.95 -15.57
C GLU A 604 -24.40 -7.64 -15.10
N THR A 605 -23.77 -7.68 -13.92
CA THR A 605 -23.25 -6.50 -13.23
C THR A 605 -21.76 -6.65 -12.94
N VAL A 606 -20.98 -5.61 -13.21
CA VAL A 606 -19.59 -5.50 -12.79
C VAL A 606 -19.55 -4.69 -11.49
N TYR A 607 -19.06 -5.29 -10.42
CA TYR A 607 -18.74 -4.57 -9.19
C TYR A 607 -17.33 -3.99 -9.28
N ILE A 608 -17.14 -2.82 -8.68
CA ILE A 608 -15.92 -2.02 -8.80
C ILE A 608 -15.48 -1.58 -7.41
N ALA A 609 -14.24 -1.90 -7.03
CA ALA A 609 -13.58 -1.35 -5.85
C ALA A 609 -13.07 0.05 -6.21
N MET A 610 -13.77 1.09 -5.75
CA MET A 610 -13.46 2.49 -6.08
C MET A 610 -12.54 3.07 -5.02
N ALA A 611 -11.24 2.84 -5.17
CA ALA A 611 -10.23 3.17 -4.17
C ALA A 611 -10.21 4.67 -3.83
N GLY A 612 -10.27 5.54 -4.85
CA GLY A 612 -10.17 6.98 -4.71
C GLY A 612 -11.39 7.68 -4.11
N GLN A 613 -12.53 6.98 -4.00
CA GLN A 613 -13.74 7.48 -3.32
C GLN A 613 -14.11 6.66 -2.09
N HIS A 614 -13.31 5.65 -1.75
CA HIS A 614 -13.53 4.79 -0.60
C HIS A 614 -14.93 4.13 -0.63
N GLN A 615 -15.32 3.61 -1.80
CA GLN A 615 -16.64 3.07 -2.06
C GLN A 615 -16.58 1.78 -2.88
N ILE A 616 -17.66 0.99 -2.82
CA ILE A 616 -17.93 -0.10 -3.77
C ILE A 616 -19.02 0.36 -4.72
N TRP A 617 -18.73 0.30 -6.00
CA TRP A 617 -19.61 0.71 -7.09
C TRP A 617 -20.09 -0.51 -7.88
N LYS A 618 -21.11 -0.31 -8.70
CA LYS A 618 -21.61 -1.29 -9.65
C LYS A 618 -21.94 -0.66 -10.99
N HIS A 619 -21.64 -1.38 -12.06
CA HIS A 619 -21.99 -1.06 -13.44
C HIS A 619 -22.88 -2.17 -13.99
N ASN A 620 -24.11 -1.85 -14.37
CA ASN A 620 -25.00 -2.82 -14.99
C ASN A 620 -24.78 -2.83 -16.51
N ILE A 621 -24.49 -4.00 -17.07
CA ILE A 621 -24.10 -4.15 -18.48
C ILE A 621 -25.29 -3.95 -19.43
N ARG A 622 -26.52 -4.16 -18.97
CA ARG A 622 -27.72 -4.06 -19.82
C ARG A 622 -28.16 -2.62 -20.03
N ASP A 623 -28.20 -1.83 -18.97
CA ASP A 623 -28.63 -0.42 -19.04
C ASP A 623 -27.45 0.57 -19.09
N GLY A 624 -26.21 0.12 -18.85
CA GLY A 624 -25.00 0.94 -18.85
C GLY A 624 -24.85 1.85 -17.64
N VAL A 625 -25.72 1.75 -16.63
CA VAL A 625 -25.74 2.64 -15.46
C VAL A 625 -24.68 2.24 -14.46
N THR A 626 -23.90 3.22 -14.04
CA THR A 626 -22.83 3.06 -13.05
C THR A 626 -23.13 3.87 -11.80
N LYS A 627 -23.19 3.23 -10.63
CA LYS A 627 -23.56 3.92 -9.37
C LYS A 627 -22.98 3.23 -8.14
N VAL A 628 -23.04 3.92 -7.01
CA VAL A 628 -22.62 3.37 -5.71
C VAL A 628 -23.50 2.19 -5.31
N LEU A 629 -22.86 1.13 -4.82
CA LEU A 629 -23.49 0.00 -4.13
C LEU A 629 -23.37 0.15 -2.61
N SER A 630 -22.18 0.53 -2.12
CA SER A 630 -21.86 0.59 -0.69
C SER A 630 -20.78 1.63 -0.41
N GLY A 631 -20.86 2.30 0.74
CA GLY A 631 -19.89 3.32 1.16
C GLY A 631 -20.46 4.73 1.09
N ASP A 632 -20.29 5.50 2.15
CA ASP A 632 -20.71 6.91 2.26
C ASP A 632 -19.68 7.92 1.72
N GLY A 633 -18.50 7.44 1.30
CA GLY A 633 -17.42 8.25 0.73
C GLY A 633 -16.38 8.74 1.75
N TYR A 634 -16.62 8.56 3.06
CA TYR A 634 -15.61 8.87 4.07
C TYR A 634 -14.57 7.75 4.15
N GLU A 635 -13.31 8.12 4.40
CA GLU A 635 -12.22 7.18 4.62
C GLU A 635 -12.24 6.66 6.08
N ARG A 636 -12.93 5.55 6.34
CA ARG A 636 -13.08 4.95 7.68
C ARG A 636 -13.26 3.43 7.63
N ASN A 637 -12.91 2.75 8.71
CA ASN A 637 -13.23 1.34 8.96
C ASN A 637 -14.64 1.14 9.56
N LEU A 638 -15.67 1.81 9.00
CA LEU A 638 -17.02 1.81 9.57
C LEU A 638 -17.88 0.72 8.92
N ASN A 639 -18.30 -0.27 9.72
CA ASN A 639 -19.22 -1.33 9.30
C ASN A 639 -20.67 -0.96 9.67
N GLY A 640 -21.63 -1.32 8.81
CA GLY A 640 -23.03 -0.95 8.99
C GLY A 640 -24.01 -1.83 8.20
N SER A 641 -25.30 -1.73 8.53
CA SER A 641 -26.36 -2.56 7.92
C SER A 641 -26.79 -2.15 6.51
N SER A 642 -26.41 -0.96 6.04
CA SER A 642 -26.76 -0.39 4.73
C SER A 642 -25.57 0.28 4.05
N ALA A 643 -25.77 0.66 2.78
CA ALA A 643 -24.78 1.40 2.00
C ALA A 643 -24.35 2.73 2.64
N THR A 644 -25.30 3.44 3.28
CA THR A 644 -25.11 4.80 3.79
C THR A 644 -24.57 4.88 5.21
N ASN A 645 -24.47 3.76 5.92
CA ASN A 645 -23.84 3.67 7.25
C ASN A 645 -22.60 2.75 7.23
N THR A 646 -22.07 2.50 6.04
CA THR A 646 -20.80 1.85 5.79
C THR A 646 -19.84 2.89 5.23
N SER A 647 -18.58 2.85 5.66
CA SER A 647 -17.47 3.57 5.06
C SER A 647 -16.36 2.56 4.77
N PHE A 648 -15.54 2.80 3.74
CA PHE A 648 -14.33 2.02 3.46
C PHE A 648 -13.10 2.91 3.58
N ALA A 649 -11.92 2.33 3.43
CA ALA A 649 -10.66 3.04 3.38
C ALA A 649 -9.79 2.41 2.28
N GLN A 650 -9.90 2.99 1.09
CA GLN A 650 -9.19 2.55 -0.12
C GLN A 650 -9.39 1.05 -0.45
N PRO A 651 -10.63 0.63 -0.77
CA PRO A 651 -10.90 -0.76 -1.15
C PRO A 651 -10.17 -1.08 -2.46
N SER A 652 -9.30 -2.09 -2.44
CA SER A 652 -8.37 -2.38 -3.55
C SER A 652 -8.44 -3.82 -4.07
N GLY A 653 -9.19 -4.69 -3.40
CA GLY A 653 -9.41 -6.05 -3.86
C GLY A 653 -10.84 -6.50 -3.59
N ILE A 654 -11.49 -7.14 -4.57
CA ILE A 654 -12.85 -7.67 -4.39
C ILE A 654 -13.04 -9.05 -5.00
N SER A 655 -13.87 -9.87 -4.36
CA SER A 655 -14.26 -11.18 -4.87
C SER A 655 -15.68 -11.52 -4.46
N LEU A 656 -16.48 -12.06 -5.37
CA LEU A 656 -17.82 -12.55 -5.05
C LEU A 656 -17.75 -13.81 -4.21
N ALA A 657 -18.70 -13.96 -3.28
CA ALA A 657 -18.98 -15.23 -2.65
C ALA A 657 -19.69 -16.17 -3.64
N PRO A 658 -19.53 -17.51 -3.53
CA PRO A 658 -20.11 -18.47 -4.48
C PRO A 658 -21.64 -18.36 -4.64
N GLU A 659 -22.34 -18.03 -3.55
CA GLU A 659 -23.81 -17.87 -3.53
C GLU A 659 -24.29 -16.55 -4.14
N LEU A 660 -23.38 -15.66 -4.56
CA LEU A 660 -23.69 -14.34 -5.15
C LEU A 660 -24.58 -13.44 -4.25
N GLN A 661 -24.43 -13.57 -2.93
CA GLN A 661 -25.14 -12.75 -1.94
C GLN A 661 -24.24 -11.74 -1.23
N GLU A 662 -22.94 -12.03 -1.18
CA GLU A 662 -21.94 -11.20 -0.53
C GLU A 662 -20.73 -10.96 -1.45
N LEU A 663 -20.07 -9.84 -1.23
CA LEU A 663 -18.79 -9.47 -1.84
C LEU A 663 -17.73 -9.36 -0.74
N PHE A 664 -16.63 -10.07 -0.89
CA PHE A 664 -15.46 -9.90 -0.04
C PHE A 664 -14.61 -8.74 -0.53
N VAL A 665 -14.11 -7.93 0.40
CA VAL A 665 -13.37 -6.70 0.14
C VAL A 665 -12.07 -6.69 0.94
N ALA A 666 -10.94 -6.53 0.26
CA ALA A 666 -9.69 -6.06 0.86
C ALA A 666 -9.73 -4.54 0.97
N ASP A 667 -9.87 -4.05 2.20
CA ASP A 667 -9.97 -2.65 2.55
C ASP A 667 -8.59 -2.19 3.05
N SER A 668 -7.80 -1.60 2.15
CA SER A 668 -6.35 -1.56 2.25
C SER A 668 -5.85 -0.60 3.33
N GLU A 669 -6.35 0.63 3.35
CA GLU A 669 -5.92 1.66 4.30
C GLU A 669 -6.42 1.39 5.72
N SER A 670 -7.52 0.63 5.87
CA SER A 670 -7.97 0.12 7.18
C SER A 670 -7.28 -1.18 7.59
N SER A 671 -6.53 -1.82 6.68
CA SER A 671 -5.90 -3.13 6.88
C SER A 671 -6.88 -4.20 7.36
N SER A 672 -8.02 -4.29 6.68
CA SER A 672 -9.10 -5.21 7.03
C SER A 672 -9.68 -5.96 5.83
N ILE A 673 -10.29 -7.11 6.09
CA ILE A 673 -11.11 -7.86 5.14
C ILE A 673 -12.56 -7.81 5.59
N ARG A 674 -13.46 -7.50 4.66
CA ARG A 674 -14.87 -7.21 4.94
C ARG A 674 -15.77 -7.99 4.00
N ALA A 675 -16.99 -8.27 4.43
CA ALA A 675 -18.05 -8.81 3.58
C ALA A 675 -19.14 -7.76 3.40
N VAL A 676 -19.55 -7.51 2.17
CA VAL A 676 -20.63 -6.59 1.79
C VAL A 676 -21.83 -7.39 1.32
N ASN A 677 -22.99 -7.16 1.91
CA ASN A 677 -24.23 -7.75 1.44
C ASN A 677 -24.70 -7.04 0.15
N LEU A 678 -24.83 -7.78 -0.95
CA LEU A 678 -25.15 -7.20 -2.26
C LEU A 678 -26.56 -6.61 -2.35
N LYS A 679 -27.48 -7.02 -1.46
CA LYS A 679 -28.86 -6.52 -1.41
C LYS A 679 -28.99 -5.24 -0.61
N THR A 680 -28.40 -5.16 0.58
CA THR A 680 -28.52 -3.98 1.46
C THR A 680 -27.42 -2.95 1.24
N GLY A 681 -26.30 -3.35 0.64
CA GLY A 681 -25.07 -2.57 0.58
C GLY A 681 -24.39 -2.41 1.95
N GLY A 682 -24.86 -3.08 3.00
CA GLY A 682 -24.23 -3.08 4.32
C GLY A 682 -22.98 -3.94 4.35
N SER A 683 -22.07 -3.66 5.28
CA SER A 683 -20.81 -4.38 5.45
C SER A 683 -20.62 -4.93 6.86
N ARG A 684 -19.84 -6.00 6.98
CA ARG A 684 -19.39 -6.58 8.25
C ARG A 684 -17.91 -6.93 8.21
N LEU A 685 -17.25 -6.79 9.36
CA LEU A 685 -15.83 -7.13 9.51
C LEU A 685 -15.63 -8.66 9.51
N LEU A 686 -14.70 -9.15 8.69
CA LEU A 686 -14.22 -10.53 8.74
C LEU A 686 -12.92 -10.64 9.51
N ALA A 687 -11.92 -9.80 9.21
CA ALA A 687 -10.61 -9.84 9.84
C ALA A 687 -9.89 -8.48 9.77
N GLY A 688 -8.97 -8.21 10.71
CA GLY A 688 -8.15 -7.00 10.69
C GLY A 688 -8.89 -5.72 11.10
N GLY A 689 -8.23 -4.57 10.90
CA GLY A 689 -8.74 -3.22 11.19
C GLY A 689 -9.10 -2.95 12.66
N ASP A 690 -9.34 -1.69 13.02
CA ASP A 690 -9.84 -1.34 14.36
C ASP A 690 -11.35 -1.64 14.48
N PRO A 691 -11.79 -2.54 15.37
CA PRO A 691 -13.19 -2.91 15.49
C PRO A 691 -13.98 -1.94 16.37
N VAL A 692 -13.33 -0.97 17.01
CA VAL A 692 -13.92 -0.06 18.00
C VAL A 692 -13.99 1.36 17.49
N PHE A 693 -12.90 1.85 16.88
CA PHE A 693 -12.79 3.23 16.40
C PHE A 693 -12.69 3.24 14.87
N PRO A 694 -13.79 3.50 14.15
CA PRO A 694 -13.80 3.52 12.69
C PRO A 694 -12.77 4.49 12.07
N GLU A 695 -12.43 5.56 12.76
CA GLU A 695 -11.45 6.56 12.34
C GLU A 695 -10.00 6.09 12.51
N ASN A 696 -9.76 5.02 13.27
CA ASN A 696 -8.41 4.49 13.47
C ASN A 696 -7.98 3.60 12.29
N LEU A 697 -7.32 4.22 11.32
CA LEU A 697 -6.73 3.56 10.15
C LEU A 697 -5.28 3.06 10.39
N PHE A 698 -4.82 3.00 11.65
CA PHE A 698 -3.43 2.68 12.01
C PHE A 698 -3.30 1.38 12.82
N ARG A 699 -4.36 0.55 12.84
CA ARG A 699 -4.32 -0.78 13.44
C ARG A 699 -3.93 -1.84 12.40
N PHE A 700 -2.62 -1.88 12.14
CA PHE A 700 -1.98 -2.82 11.22
C PHE A 700 -0.83 -3.58 11.88
N GLY A 701 -0.39 -4.67 11.24
CA GLY A 701 0.71 -5.53 11.66
C GLY A 701 0.63 -6.88 10.96
N ASP A 702 1.32 -7.89 11.48
CA ASP A 702 1.32 -9.26 10.95
C ASP A 702 1.02 -10.25 12.08
N TYR A 703 -0.26 -10.62 12.21
CA TYR A 703 -0.69 -11.57 13.24
C TYR A 703 -1.82 -12.45 12.72
N ASP A 704 -1.58 -13.77 12.74
CA ASP A 704 -2.58 -14.79 12.45
C ASP A 704 -3.47 -15.00 13.67
N GLY A 705 -4.77 -15.20 13.46
CA GLY A 705 -5.73 -15.24 14.56
C GLY A 705 -7.17 -15.32 14.06
N THR A 706 -8.11 -14.87 14.88
CA THR A 706 -9.54 -14.93 14.51
C THR A 706 -10.16 -13.54 14.56
N GLY A 707 -10.87 -13.18 13.48
CA GLY A 707 -11.65 -11.96 13.43
C GLY A 707 -10.82 -10.70 13.70
N ARG A 708 -11.24 -9.96 14.72
CA ARG A 708 -10.59 -8.70 15.12
C ARG A 708 -9.18 -8.88 15.69
N ASP A 709 -8.75 -10.08 16.07
CA ASP A 709 -7.41 -10.27 16.65
C ASP A 709 -6.34 -10.33 15.56
N VAL A 710 -6.75 -10.61 14.32
CA VAL A 710 -5.88 -10.61 13.14
C VAL A 710 -5.30 -9.22 12.90
N LEU A 711 -4.04 -9.16 12.51
CA LEU A 711 -3.40 -7.96 11.98
C LEU A 711 -2.91 -8.22 10.56
N LEU A 712 -3.29 -7.32 9.66
CA LEU A 712 -2.86 -7.26 8.26
C LEU A 712 -2.13 -5.95 8.02
N GLN A 713 -1.47 -5.81 6.88
CA GLN A 713 -0.83 -4.57 6.46
C GLN A 713 -1.08 -4.32 4.96
N HIS A 714 -1.96 -3.36 4.69
CA HIS A 714 -2.32 -2.90 3.35
C HIS A 714 -2.60 -4.06 2.35
N PRO A 715 -3.59 -4.92 2.66
CA PRO A 715 -3.97 -6.02 1.76
C PRO A 715 -4.58 -5.46 0.48
N LEU A 716 -4.11 -5.93 -0.68
CA LEU A 716 -4.55 -5.43 -1.99
C LEU A 716 -5.42 -6.42 -2.75
N GLY A 717 -5.38 -7.71 -2.41
CA GLY A 717 -6.09 -8.75 -3.16
C GLY A 717 -6.86 -9.69 -2.26
N VAL A 718 -8.05 -10.09 -2.71
CA VAL A 718 -8.81 -11.21 -2.14
C VAL A 718 -9.37 -12.07 -3.26
N VAL A 719 -9.42 -13.39 -3.04
CA VAL A 719 -10.15 -14.32 -3.91
C VAL A 719 -10.89 -15.32 -3.03
N CYS A 720 -12.19 -15.49 -3.26
CA CYS A 720 -12.94 -16.61 -2.71
C CYS A 720 -12.75 -17.82 -3.64
N ALA A 721 -12.16 -18.87 -3.09
CA ALA A 721 -11.87 -20.09 -3.82
C ALA A 721 -13.02 -21.10 -3.71
N SER A 722 -12.94 -22.14 -4.55
CA SER A 722 -13.88 -23.26 -4.64
C SER A 722 -13.99 -24.09 -3.35
N ASP A 723 -13.02 -23.97 -2.44
CA ASP A 723 -13.03 -24.55 -1.09
C ASP A 723 -13.80 -23.71 -0.05
N ASN A 724 -14.51 -22.65 -0.50
CA ASN A 724 -15.19 -21.65 0.32
C ASN A 724 -14.28 -20.89 1.28
N GLN A 725 -12.96 -20.91 1.06
CA GLN A 725 -12.00 -20.09 1.78
C GLN A 725 -11.75 -18.80 0.99
N VAL A 726 -11.32 -17.76 1.71
CA VAL A 726 -10.88 -16.50 1.12
C VAL A 726 -9.37 -16.43 1.24
N TYR A 727 -8.66 -16.35 0.13
CA TYR A 727 -7.22 -16.10 0.12
C TYR A 727 -6.97 -14.60 0.01
N VAL A 728 -6.00 -14.11 0.76
CA VAL A 728 -5.69 -12.69 0.92
C VAL A 728 -4.24 -12.46 0.53
N ALA A 729 -4.00 -11.52 -0.39
CA ALA A 729 -2.67 -10.95 -0.60
C ALA A 729 -2.46 -9.84 0.43
N ASP A 730 -1.75 -10.19 1.51
CA ASP A 730 -1.39 -9.28 2.60
C ASP A 730 -0.08 -8.57 2.23
N SER A 731 -0.22 -7.58 1.35
CA SER A 731 0.83 -7.10 0.44
C SER A 731 2.07 -6.58 1.17
N TYR A 732 1.88 -5.71 2.16
CA TYR A 732 3.01 -5.09 2.87
C TYR A 732 3.62 -6.01 3.93
N ASN A 733 2.92 -7.07 4.32
CA ASN A 733 3.51 -8.18 5.05
C ASN A 733 4.17 -9.21 4.12
N HIS A 734 4.13 -9.02 2.80
CA HIS A 734 4.74 -9.89 1.80
C HIS A 734 4.29 -11.36 1.92
N LYS A 735 3.01 -11.55 2.21
CA LYS A 735 2.43 -12.86 2.55
C LYS A 735 1.13 -13.11 1.80
N ILE A 736 0.85 -14.39 1.59
CA ILE A 736 -0.50 -14.87 1.27
C ILE A 736 -1.07 -15.52 2.51
N LYS A 737 -2.28 -15.09 2.89
CA LYS A 737 -3.02 -15.63 4.03
C LYS A 737 -4.31 -16.30 3.54
N ARG A 738 -4.79 -17.27 4.31
CA ARG A 738 -6.08 -17.94 4.12
C ARG A 738 -7.01 -17.55 5.26
N LEU A 739 -8.21 -17.11 4.92
CA LEU A 739 -9.30 -16.72 5.79
C LEU A 739 -10.47 -17.69 5.61
N ASP A 740 -10.93 -18.29 6.69
CA ASP A 740 -12.22 -18.96 6.74
C ASP A 740 -13.32 -17.91 7.01
N PRO A 741 -14.24 -17.63 6.08
CA PRO A 741 -15.25 -16.58 6.26
C PRO A 741 -16.31 -16.92 7.33
N VAL A 742 -16.45 -18.19 7.72
CA VAL A 742 -17.40 -18.65 8.73
C VAL A 742 -16.79 -18.54 10.12
N THR A 743 -15.64 -19.19 10.34
CA THR A 743 -14.95 -19.15 11.65
C THR A 743 -14.18 -17.86 11.88
N ARG A 744 -13.91 -17.10 10.81
CA ARG A 744 -13.06 -15.89 10.76
C ARG A 744 -11.60 -16.15 11.12
N GLN A 745 -11.16 -17.40 11.08
CA GLN A 745 -9.77 -17.75 11.32
C GLN A 745 -8.92 -17.36 10.11
N VAL A 746 -7.81 -16.67 10.37
CA VAL A 746 -6.80 -16.28 9.38
C VAL A 746 -5.47 -16.94 9.72
N MET A 747 -4.83 -17.52 8.71
CA MET A 747 -3.51 -18.12 8.83
C MET A 747 -2.62 -17.83 7.62
N THR A 748 -1.33 -17.67 7.85
CA THR A 748 -0.33 -17.51 6.80
C THR A 748 -0.12 -18.84 6.08
N ILE A 749 -0.19 -18.83 4.75
CA ILE A 749 0.07 -20.01 3.91
C ILE A 749 1.38 -19.88 3.12
N ALA A 750 1.78 -18.66 2.76
CA ALA A 750 3.03 -18.40 2.05
C ALA A 750 3.64 -17.04 2.40
N GLY A 751 4.97 -16.95 2.30
CA GLY A 751 5.74 -15.74 2.56
C GLY A 751 6.41 -15.73 3.94
N THR A 752 7.68 -15.33 3.99
CA THR A 752 8.44 -15.22 5.26
C THR A 752 8.14 -13.95 6.05
N GLY A 753 7.39 -13.00 5.50
CA GLY A 753 7.26 -11.66 6.08
C GLY A 753 8.40 -10.69 5.73
N ARG A 754 9.25 -11.04 4.75
CA ARG A 754 10.37 -10.19 4.30
C ARG A 754 10.29 -10.10 2.78
N ALA A 755 10.38 -8.87 2.25
CA ALA A 755 10.45 -8.63 0.82
C ALA A 755 11.60 -9.44 0.21
N GLY A 756 11.36 -10.05 -0.94
CA GLY A 756 12.38 -10.76 -1.70
C GLY A 756 11.79 -11.69 -2.74
N TYR A 757 12.67 -12.39 -3.45
CA TYR A 757 12.30 -13.28 -4.54
C TYR A 757 12.92 -14.67 -4.31
N LYS A 758 12.12 -15.59 -3.78
CA LYS A 758 12.56 -16.96 -3.48
C LYS A 758 11.43 -17.96 -3.59
N ASP A 759 11.64 -19.02 -4.38
CA ASP A 759 10.75 -20.18 -4.50
C ASP A 759 10.98 -21.19 -3.37
N GLY A 760 10.05 -22.13 -3.20
CA GLY A 760 10.15 -23.27 -2.28
C GLY A 760 8.92 -23.47 -1.40
N PRO A 761 9.05 -24.18 -0.26
CA PRO A 761 7.95 -24.36 0.69
C PRO A 761 7.36 -23.00 1.10
N GLY A 762 6.03 -22.90 1.20
CA GLY A 762 5.31 -21.63 1.28
C GLY A 762 5.81 -20.70 2.38
N LEU A 763 6.01 -21.21 3.60
CA LEU A 763 6.49 -20.41 4.74
C LEU A 763 7.99 -20.04 4.65
N SER A 764 8.72 -20.57 3.68
CA SER A 764 10.13 -20.28 3.39
C SER A 764 10.34 -19.49 2.09
N ALA A 765 9.29 -19.35 1.28
CA ALA A 765 9.29 -18.57 0.05
C ALA A 765 9.22 -17.07 0.36
N GLN A 766 9.77 -16.26 -0.53
CA GLN A 766 9.75 -14.80 -0.43
C GLN A 766 8.96 -14.22 -1.60
N LEU A 767 8.10 -13.26 -1.24
CA LEU A 767 7.27 -12.44 -2.11
C LEU A 767 7.63 -10.97 -1.85
N SER A 768 7.17 -10.06 -2.70
CA SER A 768 7.39 -8.63 -2.54
C SER A 768 6.18 -7.85 -3.05
N GLU A 769 5.39 -7.35 -2.10
CA GLU A 769 4.12 -6.63 -2.32
C GLU A 769 3.18 -7.30 -3.34
N PRO A 770 2.76 -8.56 -3.10
CA PRO A 770 1.79 -9.21 -3.98
C PRO A 770 0.46 -8.44 -3.99
N ALA A 771 -0.07 -8.09 -5.16
CA ALA A 771 -1.27 -7.23 -5.27
C ALA A 771 -2.53 -7.94 -5.76
N GLY A 772 -2.36 -9.04 -6.49
CA GLY A 772 -3.45 -9.80 -7.10
C GLY A 772 -3.28 -11.29 -6.94
N LEU A 773 -4.39 -12.02 -6.88
CA LEU A 773 -4.41 -13.46 -6.82
C LEU A 773 -5.69 -14.04 -7.41
N VAL A 774 -5.60 -15.23 -8.01
CA VAL A 774 -6.72 -15.97 -8.62
C VAL A 774 -6.57 -17.47 -8.37
N GLU A 775 -7.67 -18.20 -8.31
CA GLU A 775 -7.66 -19.66 -8.16
C GLU A 775 -7.79 -20.35 -9.53
N VAL A 776 -6.88 -21.26 -9.84
CA VAL A 776 -6.89 -22.07 -11.07
C VAL A 776 -7.68 -23.38 -10.89
N GLY A 777 -7.96 -23.76 -9.65
CA GLY A 777 -8.65 -25.00 -9.25
C GLY A 777 -7.71 -26.04 -8.64
N ASN A 778 -8.30 -27.01 -7.91
CA ASN A 778 -7.59 -28.05 -7.16
C ASN A 778 -6.56 -27.49 -6.15
N GLY A 779 -6.89 -26.38 -5.47
CA GLY A 779 -6.00 -25.76 -4.49
C GLY A 779 -4.76 -25.09 -5.09
N ARG A 780 -4.81 -24.67 -6.36
CA ARG A 780 -3.74 -23.90 -7.00
C ARG A 780 -4.14 -22.43 -7.13
N LEU A 781 -3.27 -21.54 -6.66
CA LEU A 781 -3.42 -20.10 -6.76
C LEU A 781 -2.32 -19.54 -7.67
N LEU A 782 -2.66 -18.54 -8.49
CA LEU A 782 -1.68 -17.66 -9.13
C LEU A 782 -1.68 -16.31 -8.41
N VAL A 783 -0.50 -15.71 -8.29
CA VAL A 783 -0.26 -14.48 -7.54
C VAL A 783 0.56 -13.52 -8.41
N ALA A 784 0.09 -12.28 -8.53
CA ALA A 784 0.86 -11.18 -9.10
C ALA A 784 1.81 -10.66 -8.01
N ASP A 785 3.09 -10.99 -8.13
CA ASP A 785 4.16 -10.62 -7.19
C ASP A 785 4.83 -9.34 -7.67
N THR A 786 4.11 -8.23 -7.45
CA THR A 786 4.25 -6.94 -8.13
C THR A 786 5.68 -6.42 -8.17
N ASN A 787 6.35 -6.32 -7.01
CA ASN A 787 7.70 -5.74 -6.96
C ASN A 787 8.78 -6.69 -7.47
N ASN A 788 8.47 -7.98 -7.61
CA ASN A 788 9.35 -8.94 -8.26
C ASN A 788 9.11 -9.03 -9.78
N ASN A 789 8.16 -8.26 -10.33
CA ASN A 789 7.79 -8.28 -11.75
C ASN A 789 7.46 -9.69 -12.27
N ALA A 790 6.83 -10.52 -11.42
CA ALA A 790 6.65 -11.95 -11.68
C ALA A 790 5.25 -12.44 -11.34
N ILE A 791 4.86 -13.55 -11.95
CA ILE A 791 3.69 -14.33 -11.53
C ILE A 791 4.19 -15.55 -10.77
N ARG A 792 3.59 -15.81 -9.60
CA ARG A 792 3.93 -16.95 -8.74
C ARG A 792 2.75 -17.91 -8.71
N TYR A 793 3.01 -19.21 -8.75
CA TYR A 793 1.99 -20.22 -8.50
C TYR A 793 2.19 -20.81 -7.10
N ILE A 794 1.09 -21.00 -6.38
CA ILE A 794 1.05 -21.64 -5.06
C ILE A 794 0.21 -22.90 -5.19
N THR A 795 0.79 -24.06 -4.88
CA THR A 795 0.04 -25.32 -4.79
C THR A 795 -0.19 -25.67 -3.33
N LEU A 796 -1.44 -25.88 -2.95
CA LEU A 796 -1.85 -26.32 -1.63
C LEU A 796 -1.98 -27.84 -1.62
N SER A 797 -1.37 -28.48 -0.63
CA SER A 797 -1.45 -29.93 -0.42
C SER A 797 -1.52 -30.26 1.07
N GLU A 798 -1.75 -31.53 1.39
CA GLU A 798 -1.67 -32.02 2.78
C GLU A 798 -0.29 -31.76 3.42
N LYS A 799 0.77 -31.65 2.61
CA LYS A 799 2.15 -31.38 3.07
C LYS A 799 2.43 -29.88 3.28
N GLY A 800 1.44 -29.02 3.04
CA GLY A 800 1.56 -27.56 3.07
C GLY A 800 1.58 -26.93 1.68
N ALA A 801 1.79 -25.61 1.66
CA ALA A 801 1.89 -24.83 0.43
C ALA A 801 3.29 -24.93 -0.19
N GLU A 802 3.38 -24.95 -1.50
CA GLU A 802 4.62 -24.81 -2.27
C GLU A 802 4.48 -23.63 -3.24
N VAL A 803 5.46 -22.72 -3.26
CA VAL A 803 5.49 -21.54 -4.11
C VAL A 803 6.56 -21.73 -5.18
N LYS A 804 6.21 -21.50 -6.45
CA LYS A 804 7.18 -21.38 -7.53
C LYS A 804 6.86 -20.21 -8.45
N THR A 805 7.81 -19.83 -9.27
CA THR A 805 7.61 -18.85 -10.33
C THR A 805 6.98 -19.49 -11.57
N LEU A 806 6.02 -18.80 -12.19
CA LEU A 806 5.51 -19.14 -13.51
C LEU A 806 6.42 -18.51 -14.57
N ASP A 807 7.09 -19.34 -15.36
CA ASP A 807 7.94 -18.87 -16.45
C ASP A 807 7.09 -18.34 -17.62
N LEU A 808 7.32 -17.08 -18.00
CA LEU A 808 6.61 -16.45 -19.11
C LEU A 808 7.38 -16.65 -20.41
N ILE A 809 6.86 -17.49 -21.29
CA ILE A 809 7.52 -17.91 -22.52
C ILE A 809 6.95 -17.11 -23.70
N GLY A 810 7.80 -16.36 -24.38
CA GLY A 810 7.41 -15.59 -25.57
C GLY A 810 6.77 -14.23 -25.28
N VAL A 811 6.57 -13.86 -24.01
CA VAL A 811 6.14 -12.51 -23.61
C VAL A 811 7.32 -11.56 -23.82
N GLN A 812 7.18 -10.64 -24.76
CA GLN A 812 8.23 -9.65 -25.06
C GLN A 812 8.04 -8.38 -24.23
N SER A 813 9.15 -7.83 -23.74
CA SER A 813 9.15 -6.48 -23.19
C SER A 813 8.81 -5.47 -24.30
N PRO A 814 8.06 -4.39 -24.01
CA PRO A 814 7.83 -3.33 -24.98
C PRO A 814 9.16 -2.78 -25.48
N SER A 815 9.33 -2.72 -26.81
CA SER A 815 10.53 -2.14 -27.41
C SER A 815 10.45 -0.61 -27.32
N PRO A 816 11.51 0.10 -26.90
CA PRO A 816 11.54 1.56 -27.00
C PRO A 816 11.31 1.96 -28.46
N LYS A 817 10.21 2.66 -28.76
CA LYS A 817 9.92 3.06 -30.14
C LYS A 817 11.04 4.00 -30.61
N PRO A 818 11.72 3.72 -31.74
CA PRO A 818 12.53 4.74 -32.38
C PRO A 818 11.60 5.90 -32.75
N LYS A 819 11.94 7.13 -32.31
CA LYS A 819 11.26 8.33 -32.78
C LYS A 819 11.44 8.36 -34.29
N THR A 820 10.34 8.20 -35.03
CA THR A 820 10.22 7.94 -36.48
C THR A 820 10.58 6.53 -36.97
N LEU A 821 9.55 5.73 -37.26
CA LEU A 821 9.22 5.22 -38.60
C LEU A 821 7.87 4.46 -38.56
N LYS A 822 7.03 4.72 -39.57
CA LYS A 822 5.68 4.13 -39.73
C LYS A 822 5.74 2.60 -39.76
N ARG A 823 4.81 1.99 -39.00
CA ARG A 823 4.14 0.69 -39.23
C ARG A 823 5.07 -0.48 -39.59
N LEU A 824 5.60 -1.17 -38.57
CA LEU A 824 6.28 -2.46 -38.71
C LEU A 824 5.26 -3.59 -38.89
N ARG A 825 5.58 -4.52 -39.79
CA ARG A 825 4.80 -5.68 -40.24
C ARG A 825 4.12 -6.46 -39.10
N ARG A 826 2.85 -6.83 -39.29
CA ARG A 826 2.10 -7.70 -38.36
C ARG A 826 2.73 -9.10 -38.39
N ARG A 827 3.04 -9.67 -37.23
CA ARG A 827 3.59 -11.04 -37.13
C ARG A 827 2.42 -12.02 -37.15
N LEU A 828 2.44 -12.99 -38.07
CA LEU A 828 1.40 -14.04 -38.18
C LEU A 828 1.37 -14.88 -36.88
N SER A 829 0.19 -15.38 -36.50
CA SER A 829 0.06 -16.31 -35.37
C SER A 829 0.73 -17.64 -35.71
N ILE A 830 1.21 -18.36 -34.69
CA ILE A 830 1.90 -19.65 -34.87
C ILE A 830 1.02 -20.71 -35.56
N ASP A 831 -0.30 -20.57 -35.47
CA ASP A 831 -1.30 -21.45 -36.06
C ASP A 831 -1.89 -20.95 -37.39
N THR A 832 -1.32 -19.90 -38.01
CA THR A 832 -1.77 -19.43 -39.32
C THR A 832 -1.26 -20.34 -40.44
N ASP A 833 -2.17 -20.94 -41.22
CA ASP A 833 -1.81 -21.65 -42.45
C ASP A 833 -1.51 -20.66 -43.58
N VAL A 834 -0.31 -20.71 -44.16
CA VAL A 834 0.08 -19.80 -45.26
C VAL A 834 0.00 -20.52 -46.62
N ILE A 835 -0.89 -20.05 -47.48
CA ILE A 835 -1.14 -20.57 -48.83
C ILE A 835 -0.50 -19.63 -49.83
N ASN A 836 0.44 -20.13 -50.62
CA ASN A 836 1.04 -19.35 -51.70
C ASN A 836 0.18 -19.49 -52.96
N VAL A 837 -0.21 -18.37 -53.56
CA VAL A 837 -1.03 -18.31 -54.78
C VAL A 837 -0.28 -17.51 -55.84
N ASP A 838 -0.27 -18.01 -57.07
CA ASP A 838 0.24 -17.27 -58.21
C ASP A 838 -0.80 -16.22 -58.65
N GLY A 839 -0.39 -14.96 -58.63
CA GLY A 839 -1.20 -13.82 -59.03
C GLY A 839 -1.07 -13.42 -60.50
N GLY A 840 -0.24 -14.13 -61.27
CA GLY A 840 -0.04 -13.87 -62.69
C GLY A 840 0.65 -12.53 -62.97
N SER A 841 0.45 -12.00 -64.18
CA SER A 841 1.08 -10.75 -64.66
C SER A 841 0.08 -9.65 -65.04
N SER A 842 -1.22 -9.87 -64.79
CA SER A 842 -2.29 -8.94 -65.12
C SER A 842 -2.21 -7.63 -64.32
N ILE A 843 -2.57 -6.51 -64.95
CA ILE A 843 -2.48 -5.18 -64.31
C ILE A 843 -3.64 -4.88 -63.36
N GLU A 844 -4.79 -5.51 -63.58
CA GLU A 844 -5.97 -5.41 -62.72
C GLU A 844 -6.78 -6.70 -62.78
N GLY A 845 -7.61 -6.94 -61.77
CA GLY A 845 -8.41 -8.15 -61.70
C GLY A 845 -9.16 -8.27 -60.38
N PHE A 846 -9.66 -9.47 -60.10
CA PHE A 846 -10.40 -9.79 -58.89
C PHE A 846 -9.80 -11.00 -58.17
N LEU A 847 -9.65 -10.88 -56.85
CA LEU A 847 -9.35 -11.98 -55.93
C LEU A 847 -10.67 -12.45 -55.31
N SER A 848 -11.07 -13.67 -55.61
CA SER A 848 -12.29 -14.28 -55.06
C SER A 848 -11.91 -15.22 -53.93
N LEU A 849 -12.14 -14.80 -52.69
CA LEU A 849 -12.03 -15.66 -51.51
C LEU A 849 -13.19 -16.66 -51.51
N ALA A 850 -12.84 -17.94 -51.38
CA ALA A 850 -13.79 -19.04 -51.27
C ALA A 850 -13.35 -20.01 -50.18
N ILE A 851 -13.83 -19.77 -48.95
CA ILE A 851 -13.50 -20.60 -47.80
C ILE A 851 -14.67 -21.53 -47.50
N THR A 852 -14.40 -22.81 -47.29
CA THR A 852 -15.40 -23.80 -46.88
C THR A 852 -15.14 -24.33 -45.48
N VAL A 853 -16.22 -24.64 -44.76
CA VAL A 853 -16.19 -25.26 -43.44
C VAL A 853 -16.58 -26.74 -43.54
N PRO A 854 -16.17 -27.61 -42.60
CA PRO A 854 -16.50 -29.04 -42.64
C PRO A 854 -18.02 -29.30 -42.58
N ASP A 855 -18.43 -30.49 -43.03
CA ASP A 855 -19.82 -30.94 -42.92
C ASP A 855 -20.31 -30.89 -41.45
N GLY A 856 -21.50 -30.33 -41.24
CA GLY A 856 -22.08 -30.11 -39.91
C GLY A 856 -21.66 -28.80 -39.24
N TYR A 857 -20.76 -28.01 -39.85
CA TYR A 857 -20.42 -26.67 -39.39
C TYR A 857 -21.00 -25.58 -40.31
N HIS A 858 -21.21 -24.40 -39.73
CA HIS A 858 -21.62 -23.19 -40.45
C HIS A 858 -20.78 -22.00 -39.96
N PHE A 859 -20.66 -20.95 -40.78
CA PHE A 859 -20.00 -19.72 -40.35
C PHE A 859 -20.79 -19.07 -39.20
N SER A 860 -20.08 -18.58 -38.19
CA SER A 860 -20.71 -17.94 -37.02
C SER A 860 -21.52 -16.72 -37.43
N LYS A 861 -22.74 -16.59 -36.88
CA LYS A 861 -23.60 -15.41 -37.08
C LYS A 861 -23.21 -14.28 -36.13
N GLU A 862 -22.64 -14.63 -34.98
CA GLU A 862 -22.23 -13.75 -33.89
C GLU A 862 -20.81 -13.20 -34.11
N ALA A 863 -19.87 -14.04 -34.55
CA ALA A 863 -18.48 -13.69 -34.84
C ALA A 863 -18.23 -13.74 -36.35
N ARG A 864 -18.32 -12.61 -37.05
CA ARG A 864 -18.14 -12.59 -38.52
C ARG A 864 -16.70 -12.96 -38.88
N SER A 865 -16.56 -13.90 -39.83
CA SER A 865 -15.27 -14.19 -40.46
C SER A 865 -14.78 -12.98 -41.23
N LYS A 866 -13.53 -12.58 -41.04
CA LYS A 866 -12.96 -11.32 -41.55
C LYS A 866 -11.68 -11.57 -42.34
N PHE A 867 -11.36 -10.63 -43.22
CA PHE A 867 -10.07 -10.59 -43.90
C PHE A 867 -9.43 -9.20 -43.84
N ASP A 868 -8.11 -9.14 -43.87
CA ASP A 868 -7.32 -7.91 -44.06
C ASP A 868 -6.21 -8.13 -45.10
N VAL A 869 -5.78 -7.06 -45.75
CA VAL A 869 -4.82 -7.11 -46.85
C VAL A 869 -3.55 -6.34 -46.53
N GLU A 870 -2.40 -6.97 -46.77
CA GLU A 870 -1.06 -6.38 -46.73
C GLU A 870 -0.42 -6.46 -48.13
N THR A 871 0.38 -5.46 -48.51
CA THR A 871 1.04 -5.44 -49.83
C THR A 871 2.54 -5.18 -49.73
N GLU A 872 3.32 -5.82 -50.59
CA GLU A 872 4.78 -5.73 -50.65
C GLU A 872 5.28 -5.63 -52.11
N PRO A 873 6.10 -4.63 -52.49
CA PRO A 873 6.42 -3.42 -51.74
C PRO A 873 5.17 -2.57 -51.44
N ALA A 874 5.20 -1.77 -50.37
CA ALA A 874 4.07 -0.91 -50.02
C ALA A 874 3.73 0.04 -51.20
N ASN A 875 2.44 0.14 -51.52
CA ASN A 875 1.91 0.89 -52.67
C ASN A 875 2.33 0.36 -54.06
N ALA A 876 2.83 -0.87 -54.19
CA ALA A 876 3.08 -1.48 -55.50
C ALA A 876 1.80 -2.03 -56.15
N ILE A 877 0.82 -2.41 -55.32
CA ILE A 877 -0.49 -2.92 -55.71
C ILE A 877 -1.55 -2.38 -54.74
N GLU A 878 -2.68 -1.95 -55.29
CA GLU A 878 -3.89 -1.57 -54.56
C GLU A 878 -4.84 -2.77 -54.57
N ILE A 879 -5.32 -3.17 -53.40
CA ILE A 879 -6.31 -4.25 -53.26
C ILE A 879 -7.44 -3.71 -52.39
N GLU A 880 -8.64 -3.65 -52.96
CA GLU A 880 -9.83 -3.08 -52.32
C GLU A 880 -10.98 -4.09 -52.24
N PRO A 881 -11.65 -4.22 -51.08
CA PRO A 881 -11.40 -3.45 -49.86
C PRO A 881 -10.15 -3.97 -49.11
N ALA A 882 -9.42 -3.08 -48.43
CA ALA A 882 -8.21 -3.44 -47.67
C ALA A 882 -8.51 -4.28 -46.40
N ASN A 883 -9.77 -4.33 -45.99
CA ASN A 883 -10.31 -5.26 -45.00
C ASN A 883 -11.80 -5.47 -45.27
N GLY A 884 -12.36 -6.58 -44.80
CA GLY A 884 -13.77 -6.90 -44.99
C GLY A 884 -14.22 -8.14 -44.22
N SER A 885 -15.42 -8.62 -44.52
CA SER A 885 -15.98 -9.85 -43.95
C SER A 885 -16.33 -10.85 -45.05
N LEU A 886 -16.20 -12.13 -44.74
CA LEU A 886 -16.78 -13.20 -45.56
C LEU A 886 -18.30 -13.20 -45.35
N ASN A 887 -19.05 -13.49 -46.41
CA ASN A 887 -20.49 -13.70 -46.30
C ASN A 887 -20.81 -15.04 -45.61
N SER A 888 -22.10 -15.35 -45.43
CA SER A 888 -22.55 -16.60 -44.79
C SER A 888 -22.17 -17.87 -45.56
N GLU A 889 -21.70 -17.75 -46.79
CA GLU A 889 -21.21 -18.85 -47.63
C GLU A 889 -19.67 -18.91 -47.68
N GLY A 890 -18.97 -18.07 -46.90
CA GLY A 890 -17.51 -18.03 -46.86
C GLY A 890 -16.86 -17.31 -48.04
N LEU A 891 -17.62 -16.49 -48.76
CA LEU A 891 -17.19 -15.79 -49.97
C LEU A 891 -16.92 -14.31 -49.74
N ALA A 892 -15.90 -13.79 -50.40
CA ALA A 892 -15.66 -12.35 -50.56
C ALA A 892 -14.90 -12.07 -51.87
N SER A 893 -15.06 -10.86 -52.42
CA SER A 893 -14.38 -10.44 -53.65
C SER A 893 -13.61 -9.15 -53.41
N LEU A 894 -12.34 -9.14 -53.80
CA LEU A 894 -11.46 -7.98 -53.72
C LEU A 894 -11.00 -7.62 -55.12
N LYS A 895 -11.03 -6.33 -55.48
CA LYS A 895 -10.45 -5.82 -56.72
C LYS A 895 -8.98 -5.50 -56.48
N PHE A 896 -8.08 -5.98 -57.33
CA PHE A 896 -6.69 -5.57 -57.32
C PHE A 896 -6.34 -4.72 -58.53
N LYS A 897 -5.41 -3.78 -58.36
CA LYS A 897 -4.82 -2.96 -59.42
C LYS A 897 -3.34 -2.72 -59.13
N ARG A 898 -2.47 -3.15 -60.03
CA ARG A 898 -1.02 -2.98 -59.91
C ARG A 898 -0.62 -1.58 -60.36
N ILE A 899 0.18 -0.90 -59.54
CA ILE A 899 0.67 0.46 -59.81
C ILE A 899 1.94 0.41 -60.68
N SER A 900 2.67 -0.71 -60.66
CA SER A 900 3.84 -0.93 -61.52
C SER A 900 3.90 -2.37 -62.03
N SER A 901 4.64 -2.60 -63.11
CA SER A 901 4.94 -3.94 -63.66
C SER A 901 6.00 -4.70 -62.85
N SER A 902 6.54 -4.12 -61.78
CA SER A 902 7.53 -4.78 -60.91
C SER A 902 6.88 -5.93 -60.13
N PRO A 903 7.65 -6.97 -59.74
CA PRO A 903 7.16 -8.02 -58.85
C PRO A 903 6.59 -7.44 -57.56
N SER A 904 5.40 -7.89 -57.20
CA SER A 904 4.71 -7.48 -55.97
C SER A 904 3.93 -8.64 -55.37
N MET A 905 3.54 -8.53 -54.11
CA MET A 905 2.77 -9.52 -53.37
C MET A 905 1.63 -8.84 -52.64
N GLY A 906 0.44 -9.42 -52.71
CA GLY A 906 -0.68 -9.13 -51.82
C GLY A 906 -0.90 -10.29 -50.87
N ARG A 907 -0.77 -10.07 -49.56
CA ARG A 907 -1.11 -11.04 -48.52
C ARG A 907 -2.52 -10.76 -48.00
N ILE A 908 -3.39 -11.76 -48.05
CA ILE A 908 -4.76 -11.67 -47.54
C ILE A 908 -4.85 -12.56 -46.29
N ASN A 909 -4.92 -11.94 -45.12
CA ASN A 909 -5.06 -12.63 -43.85
C ASN A 909 -6.54 -12.82 -43.54
N CYS A 910 -6.99 -14.06 -43.37
CA CYS A 910 -8.35 -14.41 -43.03
C CYS A 910 -8.42 -15.01 -41.62
N LYS A 911 -9.41 -14.55 -40.84
CA LYS A 911 -9.84 -15.19 -39.59
C LYS A 911 -11.23 -15.77 -39.81
N VAL A 912 -11.32 -17.09 -39.73
CA VAL A 912 -12.52 -17.87 -40.04
C VAL A 912 -13.13 -18.36 -38.74
N TYR A 913 -14.35 -17.94 -38.43
CA TYR A 913 -15.13 -18.39 -37.28
C TYR A 913 -16.28 -19.29 -37.74
N TYR A 914 -16.38 -20.48 -37.16
CA TYR A 914 -17.33 -21.50 -37.59
C TYR A 914 -17.82 -22.34 -36.40
N CYS A 915 -19.10 -22.72 -36.41
CA CYS A 915 -19.77 -23.37 -35.28
C CYS A 915 -20.57 -24.57 -35.79
N LYS A 916 -20.78 -25.56 -34.91
CA LYS A 916 -21.78 -26.60 -35.08
C LYS A 916 -23.03 -26.19 -34.31
N GLU A 917 -24.23 -26.53 -34.78
CA GLU A 917 -25.49 -26.09 -34.15
C GLU A 917 -25.47 -26.35 -32.62
N ASP A 918 -25.74 -25.30 -31.84
CA ASP A 918 -25.74 -25.28 -30.36
C ASP A 918 -24.40 -25.64 -29.66
N GLU A 919 -23.28 -25.64 -30.38
CA GLU A 919 -21.93 -25.86 -29.84
C GLU A 919 -21.06 -24.59 -29.89
N VAL A 920 -19.93 -24.61 -29.16
CA VAL A 920 -18.97 -23.50 -29.11
C VAL A 920 -18.37 -23.24 -30.50
N CYS A 921 -18.38 -21.98 -30.94
CA CYS A 921 -17.74 -21.57 -32.19
C CYS A 921 -16.21 -21.69 -32.12
N LEU A 922 -15.63 -22.31 -33.13
CA LEU A 922 -14.20 -22.48 -33.33
C LEU A 922 -13.66 -21.37 -34.24
N TYR A 923 -12.34 -21.16 -34.21
CA TYR A 923 -11.66 -20.26 -35.15
C TYR A 923 -10.48 -20.95 -35.83
N GLN A 924 -10.21 -20.54 -37.07
CA GLN A 924 -9.04 -20.94 -37.86
C GLN A 924 -8.45 -19.70 -38.54
N SER A 925 -7.13 -19.54 -38.50
CA SER A 925 -6.42 -18.48 -39.21
C SER A 925 -5.75 -19.03 -40.48
N VAL A 926 -5.92 -18.34 -41.60
CA VAL A 926 -5.29 -18.67 -42.89
C VAL A 926 -4.83 -17.39 -43.58
N ALA A 927 -3.68 -17.42 -44.24
CA ALA A 927 -3.15 -16.30 -45.01
C ALA A 927 -2.88 -16.74 -46.46
N PHE A 928 -3.28 -15.93 -47.43
CA PHE A 928 -3.00 -16.15 -48.85
C PHE A 928 -1.92 -15.17 -49.34
N ASP A 929 -0.75 -15.69 -49.72
CA ASP A 929 0.34 -14.92 -50.34
C ASP A 929 0.17 -14.94 -51.86
N VAL A 930 -0.48 -13.91 -52.42
CA VAL A 930 -0.71 -13.76 -53.87
C VAL A 930 0.48 -13.03 -54.49
N LYS A 931 1.29 -13.75 -55.29
CA LYS A 931 2.53 -13.23 -55.88
C LYS A 931 2.32 -12.83 -57.34
N PHE A 932 2.51 -11.56 -57.65
CA PHE A 932 2.41 -11.02 -59.01
C PHE A 932 3.79 -10.93 -59.66
N HIS A 933 3.88 -11.42 -60.90
CA HIS A 933 5.11 -11.50 -61.66
C HIS A 933 5.36 -10.26 -62.53
N GLU A 934 6.59 -10.12 -63.01
CA GLU A 934 6.96 -9.04 -63.92
C GLU A 934 6.21 -9.20 -65.26
N GLY A 935 5.47 -8.16 -65.67
CA GLY A 935 4.61 -8.17 -66.84
C GLY A 935 3.37 -7.29 -66.65
N ALA A 936 2.74 -6.88 -67.75
CA ALA A 936 1.55 -6.03 -67.76
C ALA A 936 0.61 -6.48 -68.87
N GLU A 937 -0.04 -7.62 -68.69
CA GLU A 937 -1.13 -8.02 -69.59
C GLU A 937 -2.41 -7.23 -69.23
N PRO A 938 -3.03 -6.51 -70.19
CA PRO A 938 -4.15 -5.59 -69.90
C PRO A 938 -5.52 -6.28 -69.85
N SER A 939 -5.59 -7.56 -69.44
CA SER A 939 -6.86 -8.28 -69.28
C SER A 939 -7.25 -8.43 -67.82
N PRO A 940 -8.52 -8.20 -67.43
CA PRO A 940 -9.00 -8.50 -66.09
C PRO A 940 -8.91 -9.99 -65.81
N GLU A 941 -8.12 -10.37 -64.80
CA GLU A 941 -7.92 -11.76 -64.39
C GLU A 941 -8.70 -12.06 -63.10
N GLN A 942 -9.32 -13.23 -63.01
CA GLN A 942 -10.01 -13.68 -61.80
C GLN A 942 -9.21 -14.78 -61.14
N ILE A 943 -8.69 -14.51 -59.95
CA ILE A 943 -7.87 -15.43 -59.15
C ILE A 943 -8.71 -15.90 -57.97
N THR A 944 -8.90 -17.22 -57.86
CA THR A 944 -9.68 -17.81 -56.76
C THR A 944 -8.75 -18.25 -55.63
N LEU A 945 -9.04 -17.78 -54.42
CA LEU A 945 -8.32 -18.09 -53.19
C LEU A 945 -9.14 -19.08 -52.37
N THR A 946 -8.85 -20.38 -52.50
CA THR A 946 -9.61 -21.45 -51.86
C THR A 946 -8.94 -21.98 -50.59
N TYR A 947 -9.73 -22.21 -49.55
CA TYR A 947 -9.30 -22.94 -48.36
C TYR A 947 -10.44 -23.74 -47.75
N SER A 948 -10.15 -24.95 -47.30
CA SER A 948 -11.10 -25.78 -46.58
C SER A 948 -10.61 -25.96 -45.15
N VAL A 949 -11.39 -25.48 -44.19
CA VAL A 949 -11.08 -25.59 -42.76
C VAL A 949 -11.08 -27.08 -42.37
N THR A 950 -10.03 -27.54 -41.71
CA THR A 950 -9.95 -28.92 -41.18
C THR A 950 -10.49 -28.98 -39.74
N PRO A 951 -11.32 -29.98 -39.37
CA PRO A 951 -11.76 -30.15 -37.98
C PRO A 951 -10.57 -30.38 -37.04
N ARG A 952 -10.54 -29.66 -35.91
CA ARG A 952 -9.67 -30.02 -34.78
C ARG A 952 -10.41 -31.08 -33.95
N ASP A 953 -9.88 -32.31 -33.93
CA ASP A 953 -10.46 -33.40 -33.15
C ASP A 953 -10.36 -33.11 -31.64
N ASN A 954 -11.50 -33.03 -30.95
CA ASN A 954 -11.58 -32.91 -29.48
C ASN A 954 -11.24 -34.23 -28.75
N SER A 955 -10.51 -35.16 -29.40
CA SER A 955 -10.12 -36.47 -28.85
C SER A 955 -8.64 -36.55 -28.45
N GLY A 956 -8.05 -35.42 -28.04
CA GLY A 956 -6.69 -35.34 -27.48
C GLY A 956 -6.58 -35.82 -26.04
N GLY A 957 -7.02 -37.05 -25.75
CA GLY A 957 -6.51 -37.78 -24.58
C GLY A 957 -5.02 -38.04 -24.78
N ALA A 958 -4.20 -37.69 -23.78
CA ALA A 958 -2.76 -37.92 -23.79
C ALA A 958 -2.42 -39.40 -24.09
N GLN A 959 -2.14 -39.72 -25.37
CA GLN A 959 -1.44 -40.94 -25.74
C GLN A 959 0.05 -40.64 -25.78
N LEU A 960 0.72 -41.05 -24.70
CA LEU A 960 2.13 -41.39 -24.67
C LEU A 960 2.43 -42.36 -25.82
N ILE A 961 2.93 -41.87 -26.95
CA ILE A 961 3.53 -42.73 -27.97
C ILE A 961 4.95 -43.05 -27.52
N GLY A 962 5.08 -44.21 -26.86
CA GLY A 962 6.34 -44.91 -26.71
C GLY A 962 6.84 -45.35 -28.09
N GLY A 963 7.91 -44.71 -28.56
CA GLY A 963 8.63 -45.08 -29.77
C GLY A 963 10.07 -45.45 -29.43
N THR A 964 10.33 -46.73 -29.24
CA THR A 964 11.66 -47.33 -29.19
C THR A 964 12.42 -47.07 -30.50
N ARG A 965 13.62 -46.47 -30.42
CA ARG A 965 14.66 -46.65 -31.45
C ARG A 965 16.01 -46.92 -30.80
N ASN A 966 16.50 -48.13 -31.09
CA ASN A 966 17.83 -48.60 -30.76
C ASN A 966 18.93 -47.90 -31.57
N ALA A 967 20.01 -47.57 -30.83
CA ALA A 967 21.43 -47.69 -31.15
C ALA A 967 22.04 -47.00 -32.39
N LYS A 968 22.95 -46.05 -32.09
CA LYS A 968 24.40 -46.04 -32.40
C LYS A 968 24.95 -44.71 -31.83
N GLY A 969 25.77 -44.67 -30.78
CA GLY A 969 27.13 -45.19 -30.71
C GLY A 969 28.11 -44.05 -30.94
N GLY A 970 28.55 -43.35 -29.87
CA GLY A 970 29.47 -42.21 -29.98
C GLY A 970 29.83 -41.55 -28.65
N LYS A 971 30.79 -42.15 -27.96
CA LYS A 971 31.63 -41.73 -26.82
C LYS A 971 31.41 -40.35 -26.15
N VAL A 972 31.21 -40.45 -24.83
CA VAL A 972 31.45 -39.48 -23.75
C VAL A 972 32.95 -39.07 -23.72
N PRO A 973 33.30 -37.90 -23.15
CA PRO A 973 33.72 -37.94 -21.74
C PRO A 973 33.09 -36.83 -20.88
N ALA A 974 32.76 -37.22 -19.66
CA ALA A 974 32.33 -36.39 -18.56
C ALA A 974 33.56 -36.04 -17.71
N ILE A 975 33.65 -34.81 -17.20
CA ILE A 975 34.40 -34.45 -15.99
C ILE A 975 33.63 -33.31 -15.29
N PHE A 976 33.15 -33.56 -14.07
CA PHE A 976 32.90 -32.58 -12.99
C PHE A 976 34.11 -32.64 -12.02
N PRO A 977 34.22 -31.84 -10.94
CA PRO A 977 34.20 -30.37 -10.77
C PRO A 977 35.46 -29.88 -9.97
N CYS A 978 35.75 -28.58 -9.90
CA CYS A 978 36.43 -28.03 -8.69
C CYS A 978 36.37 -26.50 -8.52
N MET A 979 36.29 -26.17 -7.24
CA MET A 979 36.29 -24.92 -6.47
C MET A 979 37.30 -23.80 -6.80
N LEU A 980 36.85 -22.59 -6.42
CA LEU A 980 37.54 -21.52 -5.65
C LEU A 980 38.52 -20.52 -6.30
N TYR A 981 38.33 -19.27 -5.83
CA TYR A 981 39.17 -18.05 -5.80
C TYR A 981 39.25 -17.16 -7.05
N SER A 982 38.48 -16.07 -7.06
CA SER A 982 38.92 -14.73 -6.58
C SER A 982 37.72 -13.81 -6.39
#